data_AF-A0A7X7DEU5-F1
#
_entry.id   AF-A0A7X7DEU5-F1
#
_cell.length_a   1.000
_cell.length_b   1.000
_cell.length_c   1.000
_cell.angle_alpha   90.00
_cell.angle_beta   90.00
_cell.angle_gamma   90.00
#
_symmetry.space_group_name_H-M   'P 1'
#
loop_
_entity.id
_entity.type
_entity.pdbx_description
1 polymer ?
#
loop_
_entity_poly.entity_id
_entity_poly.type
_entity_poly.pdbx_seq_one_letter_code
_entity_poly.pdbx_strand_id
1 'polypeptide(L)'
;MFLAGSAFARVIESFAPATVTAWVPFLKAPAPVSATDGIGFPLPFSKNLDRAAWDKPTALDLSGATAFEIDLACPRPEAIRQFGIYFKSGPGWYTASKPMPGAGPQTLVFSKSEFSAEGTPAGWQQIDGVRLSPWKGEALDTTMVLHRLATIEGAALVVVRGTSSCPDAGARTVAEQTANRVSRLLVEAGIGHSVVTDDDLPKGVLAKARAALLPYNPTPTPAQLKALQAFLARGGKLGVFYGASPALAASMGFKLGAYLQAERPDRWRSIVYADPGTWLVPPRIWQNSTSLMPAYPASPGAQTIAYWHNARDVRQPEPALVVSPHGFWMSHILKSDDQQSKMEMLVSLCAYLDPAIWTSAAVRAAQNAGRVNDFSSVQHALAEIGRQRSASAAPGRTQAMLDEAASLTDQIPAALAGGRPQEALVLARRQRQLILCADADIQLPRPGEFVGVWDHDGTGFVPGDWAFTAELLAVNGVTAVFANTVWGGCAHYPSKFLPASNTLRLYGDQIAAGLAAAHAKGLEYHVWMVLGKLDGAPPEFVERMKKEGRLQVTAAGATRPWLSPHHPSNRALILAVVDEMATTYPALDGIHLDYIRLPDSLSCYSSATRLRFETATKKKCRRWPAEVTAGGKRHGEFRRWRTTDITTLVRDIRTTLRKANPKLKLSAAVFGAIQPDGGNIAQYWPDWLRAGTVDFLTPMNYTESSAEFAALVRKQVAQPNAAGRIFPGIGVTADESRLDPADVARQIALLRQAGCPGFMLFDLSGTLRDETLPALRQGLTRPLGVRP
;
A
#
# COMPACT_ATOMS: atom_id res chain seq x y z
N MET A 1 -14.37 -20.81 15.71
CA MET A 1 -14.81 -21.79 14.69
C MET A 1 -14.78 -21.10 13.34
N PHE A 2 -14.09 -21.65 12.35
CA PHE A 2 -14.09 -21.09 10.99
C PHE A 2 -15.48 -21.28 10.36
N LEU A 3 -16.05 -20.23 9.76
CA LEU A 3 -17.27 -20.36 8.95
C LEU A 3 -16.98 -21.22 7.73
N ALA A 4 -18.01 -21.87 7.16
CA ALA A 4 -17.88 -22.60 5.91
C ALA A 4 -17.20 -21.72 4.83
N GLY A 5 -16.29 -22.31 4.05
CA GLY A 5 -15.53 -21.61 3.01
C GLY A 5 -16.43 -21.00 1.93
N SER A 6 -15.86 -20.13 1.09
CA SER A 6 -16.62 -19.57 -0.05
C SER A 6 -17.17 -20.69 -0.94
N ALA A 7 -18.28 -20.43 -1.65
CA ALA A 7 -18.84 -21.38 -2.63
C ALA A 7 -17.86 -21.71 -3.79
N PHE A 8 -16.75 -20.98 -3.87
CA PHE A 8 -15.68 -21.10 -4.85
C PHE A 8 -14.42 -21.76 -4.28
N ALA A 9 -14.45 -22.22 -3.02
CA ALA A 9 -13.32 -22.82 -2.35
C ALA A 9 -13.29 -24.35 -2.53
N ARG A 10 -12.26 -24.89 -3.19
CA ARG A 10 -11.98 -26.34 -3.20
C ARG A 10 -10.89 -26.65 -2.18
N VAL A 11 -11.24 -27.39 -1.13
CA VAL A 11 -10.30 -27.84 -0.09
C VAL A 11 -9.30 -28.83 -0.70
N ILE A 12 -8.02 -28.54 -0.55
CA ILE A 12 -6.91 -29.41 -1.00
C ILE A 12 -6.19 -30.10 0.17
N GLU A 13 -6.32 -29.55 1.38
CA GLU A 13 -5.90 -30.19 2.63
C GLU A 13 -6.79 -29.71 3.79
N SER A 14 -7.28 -30.64 4.61
CA SER A 14 -8.14 -30.36 5.77
C SER A 14 -7.38 -30.34 7.10
N PHE A 15 -6.09 -30.69 7.10
CA PHE A 15 -5.26 -30.82 8.29
C PHE A 15 -5.93 -31.62 9.41
N ALA A 16 -6.67 -32.67 9.04
CA ALA A 16 -7.32 -33.53 10.01
C ALA A 16 -6.27 -34.09 10.99
N PRO A 17 -6.51 -34.09 12.32
CA PRO A 17 -5.49 -34.49 13.29
C PRO A 17 -4.89 -35.90 13.04
N ALA A 18 -5.70 -36.80 12.46
CA ALA A 18 -5.29 -38.15 12.08
C ALA A 18 -4.28 -38.22 10.91
N THR A 19 -4.12 -37.14 10.13
CA THR A 19 -3.19 -37.09 8.98
C THR A 19 -1.83 -36.48 9.31
N VAL A 20 -1.55 -36.21 10.59
CA VAL A 20 -0.29 -35.59 11.05
C VAL A 20 0.96 -36.31 10.54
N THR A 21 0.92 -37.64 10.43
CA THR A 21 2.05 -38.46 9.97
C THR A 21 2.36 -38.31 8.47
N ALA A 22 1.45 -37.72 7.68
CA ALA A 22 1.68 -37.43 6.27
C ALA A 22 2.61 -36.21 6.05
N TRP A 23 2.82 -35.40 7.09
CA TRP A 23 3.70 -34.23 7.06
C TRP A 23 5.08 -34.58 7.59
N VAL A 24 6.08 -34.52 6.72
CA VAL A 24 7.46 -34.90 7.02
C VAL A 24 8.29 -33.65 7.31
N PRO A 25 8.97 -33.57 8.47
CA PRO A 25 9.87 -32.46 8.75
C PRO A 25 11.01 -32.35 7.73
N PHE A 26 11.29 -31.12 7.30
CA PHE A 26 12.43 -30.80 6.46
C PHE A 26 13.52 -30.12 7.31
N LEU A 27 14.78 -30.50 7.09
CA LEU A 27 15.94 -30.05 7.86
C LEU A 27 15.76 -30.30 9.37
N LYS A 28 15.93 -29.27 10.20
CA LYS A 28 15.90 -29.34 11.68
C LYS A 28 14.51 -29.04 12.26
N ALA A 29 13.46 -29.07 11.44
CA ALA A 29 12.10 -28.84 11.92
C ALA A 29 11.65 -29.97 12.87
N PRO A 30 10.93 -29.66 13.97
CA PRO A 30 10.33 -30.69 14.82
C PRO A 30 9.26 -31.50 14.09
N ALA A 31 8.90 -32.68 14.61
CA ALA A 31 7.73 -33.40 14.13
C ALA A 31 6.44 -32.58 14.36
N PRO A 32 5.50 -32.56 13.39
CA PRO A 32 4.18 -32.00 13.62
C PRO A 32 3.42 -32.86 14.65
N VAL A 33 2.47 -32.24 15.35
CA VAL A 33 1.70 -32.85 16.43
C VAL A 33 0.20 -32.76 16.15
N SER A 34 -0.55 -33.77 16.58
CA SER A 34 -2.01 -33.75 16.52
C SER A 34 -2.55 -32.65 17.46
N ALA A 35 -3.48 -31.83 16.98
CA ALA A 35 -4.20 -30.84 17.78
C ALA A 35 -5.71 -31.17 17.82
N THR A 36 -6.49 -30.45 18.63
CA THR A 36 -7.93 -30.73 18.82
C THR A 36 -8.74 -30.66 17.53
N ASP A 37 -8.45 -29.67 16.67
CA ASP A 37 -9.19 -29.35 15.45
C ASP A 37 -8.26 -29.06 14.27
N GLY A 38 -7.05 -29.60 14.28
CA GLY A 38 -6.05 -29.38 13.22
C GLY A 38 -4.73 -30.13 13.45
N ILE A 39 -3.68 -29.70 12.75
CA ILE A 39 -2.31 -30.16 12.97
C ILE A 39 -1.47 -29.00 13.51
N GLY A 40 -0.79 -29.23 14.63
CA GLY A 40 0.17 -28.32 15.24
C GLY A 40 1.57 -28.47 14.66
N PHE A 41 2.22 -27.37 14.36
CA PHE A 41 3.57 -27.28 13.81
C PHE A 41 4.45 -26.51 14.81
N PRO A 42 5.25 -27.21 15.64
CA PRO A 42 6.09 -26.57 16.66
C PRO A 42 7.22 -25.74 16.06
N LEU A 43 7.42 -24.54 16.60
CA LEU A 43 8.40 -23.56 16.14
C LEU A 43 9.31 -23.14 17.30
N PRO A 44 10.40 -23.90 17.56
CA PRO A 44 11.33 -23.61 18.66
C PRO A 44 12.33 -22.51 18.26
N PHE A 45 11.81 -21.36 17.83
CA PHE A 45 12.63 -20.27 17.29
C PHE A 45 13.45 -19.53 18.36
N SER A 46 13.25 -19.76 19.66
CA SER A 46 14.21 -19.36 20.69
C SER A 46 15.58 -20.06 20.52
N LYS A 47 15.60 -21.23 19.87
CA LYS A 47 16.82 -22.02 19.61
C LYS A 47 17.50 -21.59 18.31
N ASN A 48 18.59 -22.29 17.95
CA ASN A 48 19.33 -22.09 16.71
C ASN A 48 18.61 -22.71 15.50
N LEU A 49 17.42 -22.18 15.19
CA LEU A 49 16.59 -22.55 14.05
C LEU A 49 16.03 -21.26 13.42
N ASP A 50 16.49 -20.92 12.21
CA ASP A 50 16.00 -19.73 11.48
C ASP A 50 14.81 -20.03 10.56
N ARG A 51 14.60 -21.31 10.23
CA ARG A 51 13.56 -21.77 9.33
C ARG A 51 13.07 -23.14 9.77
N ALA A 52 11.77 -23.30 9.91
CA ALA A 52 11.13 -24.61 9.98
C ALA A 52 10.42 -24.87 8.65
N ALA A 53 10.40 -26.12 8.20
CA ALA A 53 9.57 -26.48 7.07
C ALA A 53 9.09 -27.93 7.16
N TRP A 54 7.94 -28.20 6.55
CA TRP A 54 7.34 -29.52 6.49
C TRP A 54 6.80 -29.78 5.10
N ASP A 55 7.06 -30.99 4.60
CA ASP A 55 6.68 -31.44 3.27
C ASP A 55 5.56 -32.48 3.36
N LYS A 56 4.61 -32.38 2.45
CA LYS A 56 3.61 -33.42 2.22
C LYS A 56 3.59 -33.77 0.72
N PRO A 57 3.88 -35.02 0.34
CA PRO A 57 3.66 -35.49 -1.03
C PRO A 57 2.18 -35.37 -1.43
N THR A 58 1.92 -34.98 -2.66
CA THR A 58 0.55 -34.88 -3.17
C THR A 58 0.51 -35.11 -4.69
N ALA A 59 -0.69 -35.16 -5.24
CA ALA A 59 -0.93 -35.18 -6.68
C ALA A 59 -2.15 -34.30 -6.95
N LEU A 60 -1.91 -33.02 -7.26
CA LEU A 60 -2.95 -32.02 -7.45
C LEU A 60 -2.82 -31.32 -8.81
N ASP A 61 -3.96 -31.09 -9.45
CA ASP A 61 -4.11 -30.09 -10.52
C ASP A 61 -4.64 -28.79 -9.89
N LEU A 62 -3.79 -27.76 -9.86
CA LEU A 62 -4.08 -26.41 -9.36
C LEU A 62 -4.11 -25.38 -10.50
N SER A 63 -4.26 -25.82 -11.75
CA SER A 63 -4.32 -24.95 -12.93
C SER A 63 -5.50 -23.97 -12.86
N GLY A 64 -6.66 -24.43 -12.38
CA GLY A 64 -7.88 -23.63 -12.19
C GLY A 64 -7.88 -22.70 -10.97
N ALA A 65 -6.89 -22.81 -10.08
CA ALA A 65 -6.77 -21.93 -8.92
C ALA A 65 -6.31 -20.53 -9.34
N THR A 66 -6.87 -19.53 -8.68
CA THR A 66 -6.47 -18.11 -8.80
C THR A 66 -5.88 -17.57 -7.50
N ALA A 67 -6.28 -18.16 -6.38
CA ALA A 67 -5.68 -17.91 -5.08
C ALA A 67 -5.74 -19.17 -4.20
N PHE A 68 -5.06 -19.12 -3.07
CA PHE A 68 -5.05 -20.15 -2.05
C PHE A 68 -5.40 -19.53 -0.70
N GLU A 69 -6.29 -20.15 0.05
CA GLU A 69 -6.62 -19.77 1.43
C GLU A 69 -6.01 -20.78 2.39
N ILE A 70 -5.39 -20.29 3.45
CA ILE A 70 -4.92 -21.13 4.54
C ILE A 70 -5.48 -20.63 5.87
N ASP A 71 -6.24 -21.50 6.54
CA ASP A 71 -6.78 -21.25 7.86
C ASP A 71 -5.81 -21.81 8.90
N LEU A 72 -5.33 -20.93 9.79
CA LEU A 72 -4.37 -21.27 10.83
C LEU A 72 -4.61 -20.47 12.10
N ALA A 73 -4.05 -20.92 13.21
CA ALA A 73 -3.97 -20.19 14.46
C ALA A 73 -2.52 -20.13 14.94
N CYS A 74 -2.05 -18.94 15.33
CA CYS A 74 -0.72 -18.76 15.92
C CYS A 74 -0.82 -17.89 17.18
N PRO A 75 -0.47 -18.38 18.37
CA PRO A 75 -0.60 -17.60 19.60
C PRO A 75 0.46 -16.50 19.73
N ARG A 76 1.61 -16.66 19.08
CA ARG A 76 2.73 -15.70 19.07
C ARG A 76 3.19 -15.41 17.64
N PRO A 77 2.45 -14.59 16.87
CA PRO A 77 2.78 -14.29 15.48
C PRO A 77 4.15 -13.63 15.33
N GLU A 78 4.63 -12.89 16.33
CA GLU A 78 5.95 -12.23 16.34
C GLU A 78 7.12 -13.20 16.25
N ALA A 79 6.93 -14.48 16.62
CA ALA A 79 7.93 -15.53 16.40
C ALA A 79 8.12 -15.84 14.90
N ILE A 80 7.15 -15.52 14.05
CA ILE A 80 7.14 -15.81 12.61
C ILE A 80 7.27 -14.50 11.84
N ARG A 81 8.45 -14.25 11.25
CA ARG A 81 8.63 -13.08 10.37
C ARG A 81 7.80 -13.24 9.10
N GLN A 82 7.84 -14.43 8.51
CA GLN A 82 7.14 -14.75 7.27
C GLN A 82 6.72 -16.22 7.28
N PHE A 83 5.53 -16.48 6.79
CA PHE A 83 4.99 -17.80 6.53
C PHE A 83 4.97 -18.06 5.03
N GLY A 84 5.74 -19.05 4.58
CA GLY A 84 5.81 -19.45 3.17
C GLY A 84 4.98 -20.69 2.85
N ILE A 85 4.33 -20.68 1.69
CA ILE A 85 3.71 -21.86 1.07
C ILE A 85 4.45 -22.14 -0.23
N TYR A 86 4.82 -23.41 -0.44
CA TYR A 86 5.43 -23.84 -1.68
C TYR A 86 4.65 -25.00 -2.29
N PHE A 87 4.54 -24.99 -3.62
CA PHE A 87 3.99 -26.08 -4.41
C PHE A 87 5.09 -26.64 -5.32
N LYS A 88 5.47 -27.89 -5.11
CA LYS A 88 6.45 -28.59 -5.94
C LYS A 88 5.79 -28.99 -7.26
N SER A 89 6.46 -28.72 -8.38
CA SER A 89 5.98 -29.09 -9.70
C SER A 89 7.16 -29.53 -10.56
N GLY A 90 7.32 -30.85 -10.73
CA GLY A 90 8.47 -31.44 -11.41
C GLY A 90 9.80 -30.99 -10.78
N PRO A 91 10.74 -30.42 -11.57
CA PRO A 91 12.05 -30.01 -11.06
C PRO A 91 12.07 -28.62 -10.42
N GLY A 92 10.91 -27.95 -10.28
CA GLY A 92 10.82 -26.61 -9.69
C GLY A 92 9.74 -26.49 -8.61
N TRP A 93 9.64 -25.27 -8.08
CA TRP A 93 8.65 -24.89 -7.07
C TRP A 93 7.99 -23.57 -7.43
N TYR A 94 6.72 -23.44 -7.08
CA TYR A 94 6.08 -22.14 -6.91
C TYR A 94 6.14 -21.78 -5.44
N THR A 95 6.58 -20.56 -5.12
CA THR A 95 6.71 -20.09 -3.72
C THR A 95 6.08 -18.71 -3.54
N ALA A 96 5.31 -18.55 -2.45
CA ALA A 96 4.83 -17.27 -1.96
C ALA A 96 4.97 -17.21 -0.44
N SER A 97 5.10 -16.01 0.12
CA SER A 97 5.20 -15.82 1.56
C SER A 97 4.49 -14.56 2.01
N LYS A 98 3.88 -14.61 3.20
CA LYS A 98 3.22 -13.46 3.84
C LYS A 98 3.66 -13.32 5.30
N PRO A 99 3.68 -12.11 5.87
CA PRO A 99 3.84 -11.94 7.31
C PRO A 99 2.66 -12.58 8.05
N MET A 100 2.81 -12.77 9.37
CA MET A 100 1.71 -13.20 10.22
C MET A 100 0.97 -11.96 10.77
N PRO A 101 -0.28 -11.68 10.36
CA PRO A 101 -0.96 -10.43 10.70
C PRO A 101 -1.32 -10.30 12.18
N GLY A 102 -1.74 -11.38 12.85
CA GLY A 102 -2.20 -11.30 14.24
C GLY A 102 -2.16 -12.61 15.02
N ALA A 103 -2.49 -12.54 16.31
CA ALA A 103 -2.53 -13.72 17.18
C ALA A 103 -3.88 -14.45 17.04
N GLY A 104 -3.85 -15.78 17.22
CA GLY A 104 -5.04 -16.63 17.16
C GLY A 104 -5.49 -16.99 15.73
N PRO A 105 -6.76 -17.43 15.57
CA PRO A 105 -7.30 -17.93 14.30
C PRO A 105 -7.40 -16.85 13.22
N GLN A 106 -6.87 -17.15 12.04
CA GLN A 106 -6.83 -16.26 10.89
C GLN A 106 -6.83 -17.05 9.58
N THR A 107 -7.12 -16.34 8.49
CA THR A 107 -7.06 -16.89 7.13
C THR A 107 -6.06 -16.06 6.34
N LEU A 108 -4.98 -16.67 5.89
CA LEU A 108 -4.06 -16.01 4.94
C LEU A 108 -4.49 -16.38 3.53
N VAL A 109 -4.54 -15.38 2.65
CA VAL A 109 -4.90 -15.58 1.24
C VAL A 109 -3.72 -15.25 0.37
N PHE A 110 -3.32 -16.17 -0.49
CA PHE A 110 -2.20 -16.04 -1.42
C PHE A 110 -2.71 -16.01 -2.86
N SER A 111 -2.57 -14.88 -3.56
CA SER A 111 -2.87 -14.85 -4.99
C SER A 111 -1.86 -15.68 -5.75
N LYS A 112 -2.29 -16.42 -6.78
CA LYS A 112 -1.39 -17.18 -7.65
C LYS A 112 -0.33 -16.28 -8.32
N SER A 113 -0.65 -15.00 -8.53
CA SER A 113 0.30 -14.00 -9.04
C SER A 113 1.41 -13.61 -8.05
N GLU A 114 1.24 -13.89 -6.76
CA GLU A 114 2.27 -13.66 -5.74
C GLU A 114 3.34 -14.76 -5.74
N PHE A 115 3.11 -15.87 -6.44
CA PHE A 115 4.05 -16.98 -6.48
C PHE A 115 5.16 -16.72 -7.49
N SER A 116 6.39 -16.71 -7.02
CA SER A 116 7.58 -16.78 -7.88
C SER A 116 7.95 -18.23 -8.17
N ALA A 117 8.57 -18.47 -9.33
CA ALA A 117 9.13 -19.77 -9.68
C ALA A 117 10.57 -19.89 -9.15
N GLU A 118 10.85 -20.98 -8.44
CA GLU A 118 12.21 -21.44 -8.12
C GLU A 118 12.51 -22.68 -8.98
N GLY A 119 13.64 -22.68 -9.69
CA GLY A 119 13.95 -23.73 -10.68
C GLY A 119 13.04 -23.65 -11.90
N THR A 120 12.63 -24.80 -12.44
CA THR A 120 11.84 -24.89 -13.68
C THR A 120 10.55 -25.68 -13.45
N PRO A 121 9.52 -25.10 -12.82
CA PRO A 121 8.27 -25.80 -12.53
C PRO A 121 7.63 -26.40 -13.80
N ALA A 122 7.11 -27.62 -13.71
CA ALA A 122 6.44 -28.30 -14.82
C ALA A 122 5.06 -27.68 -15.17
N GLY A 123 4.45 -26.98 -14.21
CA GLY A 123 3.20 -26.25 -14.37
C GLY A 123 2.19 -26.55 -13.27
N TRP A 124 1.21 -25.66 -13.10
CA TRP A 124 0.18 -25.78 -12.05
C TRP A 124 -0.76 -26.98 -12.21
N GLN A 125 -0.82 -27.57 -13.41
CA GLN A 125 -1.55 -28.80 -13.70
C GLN A 125 -0.95 -30.05 -13.06
N GLN A 126 0.30 -29.96 -12.57
CA GLN A 126 1.00 -31.05 -11.93
C GLN A 126 1.75 -30.55 -10.69
N ILE A 127 1.13 -30.72 -9.53
CA ILE A 127 1.73 -30.45 -8.22
C ILE A 127 1.99 -31.76 -7.49
N ASP A 128 3.28 -32.03 -7.21
CA ASP A 128 3.77 -33.28 -6.63
C ASP A 128 3.98 -33.19 -5.10
N GLY A 129 3.92 -31.98 -4.53
CA GLY A 129 4.13 -31.77 -3.10
C GLY A 129 3.77 -30.38 -2.62
N VAL A 130 3.43 -30.27 -1.34
CA VAL A 130 3.21 -29.01 -0.63
C VAL A 130 4.27 -28.87 0.45
N ARG A 131 4.86 -27.68 0.59
CA ARG A 131 5.73 -27.30 1.70
C ARG A 131 5.16 -26.12 2.46
N LEU A 132 5.10 -26.24 3.78
CA LEU A 132 4.84 -25.13 4.68
C LEU A 132 6.17 -24.68 5.28
N SER A 133 6.45 -23.38 5.29
CA SER A 133 7.75 -22.89 5.75
C SER A 133 7.69 -21.55 6.51
N PRO A 134 7.46 -21.60 7.83
CA PRO A 134 7.65 -20.45 8.70
C PRO A 134 9.14 -20.08 8.86
N TRP A 135 9.42 -18.78 8.85
CA TRP A 135 10.74 -18.19 9.08
C TRP A 135 10.77 -17.43 10.40
N LYS A 136 11.89 -17.57 11.12
CA LYS A 136 12.10 -16.95 12.42
C LYS A 136 11.99 -15.43 12.34
N GLY A 137 11.13 -14.89 13.20
CA GLY A 137 11.05 -13.48 13.59
C GLY A 137 11.80 -13.28 14.89
N GLU A 138 11.08 -13.09 15.97
CA GLU A 138 11.67 -12.98 17.31
C GLU A 138 12.14 -14.35 17.83
N ALA A 139 13.13 -14.33 18.73
CA ALA A 139 13.66 -15.53 19.35
C ALA A 139 12.71 -16.07 20.44
N LEU A 140 11.52 -16.48 20.02
CA LEU A 140 10.42 -16.95 20.87
C LEU A 140 9.90 -18.28 20.34
N ASP A 141 9.53 -19.18 21.25
CA ASP A 141 8.88 -20.44 20.87
C ASP A 141 7.38 -20.24 20.69
N THR A 142 6.81 -20.93 19.70
CA THR A 142 5.37 -20.95 19.44
C THR A 142 4.96 -22.27 18.78
N THR A 143 3.66 -22.53 18.68
CA THR A 143 3.09 -23.62 17.88
C THR A 143 2.02 -23.03 16.98
N MET A 144 2.18 -23.21 15.67
CA MET A 144 1.19 -22.80 14.69
C MET A 144 0.26 -23.99 14.40
N VAL A 145 -1.04 -23.82 14.55
CA VAL A 145 -2.04 -24.87 14.25
C VAL A 145 -2.67 -24.55 12.89
N LEU A 146 -2.73 -25.53 12.00
CA LEU A 146 -3.35 -25.39 10.68
C LEU A 146 -4.62 -26.22 10.59
N HIS A 147 -5.64 -25.65 9.95
CA HIS A 147 -7.00 -26.18 9.92
C HIS A 147 -7.53 -26.43 8.50
N ARG A 148 -7.09 -25.64 7.52
CA ARG A 148 -7.54 -25.81 6.13
C ARG A 148 -6.56 -25.17 5.16
N LEU A 149 -6.32 -25.81 4.01
CA LEU A 149 -5.74 -25.21 2.82
C LEU A 149 -6.70 -25.48 1.65
N ALA A 150 -7.14 -24.41 0.99
CA ALA A 150 -8.08 -24.48 -0.12
C ALA A 150 -7.64 -23.59 -1.28
N THR A 151 -8.12 -23.90 -2.47
CA THR A 151 -8.02 -23.05 -3.66
C THR A 151 -9.25 -22.16 -3.77
N ILE A 152 -9.09 -20.93 -4.27
CA ILE A 152 -10.19 -20.10 -4.78
C ILE A 152 -10.21 -20.28 -6.30
N GLU A 153 -11.32 -20.78 -6.82
CA GLU A 153 -11.51 -21.10 -8.23
C GLU A 153 -12.76 -20.39 -8.78
N GLY A 154 -12.75 -19.97 -10.05
CA GLY A 154 -13.94 -19.37 -10.62
C GLY A 154 -13.86 -19.20 -12.13
N ALA A 155 -14.51 -20.08 -12.89
CA ALA A 155 -14.55 -19.98 -14.35
C ALA A 155 -15.61 -19.00 -14.87
N ALA A 156 -16.58 -18.60 -14.01
CA ALA A 156 -17.70 -17.76 -14.42
C ALA A 156 -17.31 -16.28 -14.60
N LEU A 157 -16.33 -15.79 -13.85
CA LEU A 157 -15.75 -14.45 -13.99
C LEU A 157 -14.31 -14.56 -14.51
N VAL A 158 -13.98 -13.83 -15.57
CA VAL A 158 -12.64 -13.87 -16.19
C VAL A 158 -12.00 -12.49 -16.18
N VAL A 159 -10.79 -12.36 -15.68
CA VAL A 159 -9.96 -11.15 -15.80
C VAL A 159 -9.03 -11.33 -16.99
N VAL A 160 -9.13 -10.46 -17.99
CA VAL A 160 -8.37 -10.55 -19.23
C VAL A 160 -7.22 -9.54 -19.21
N ARG A 161 -6.00 -10.01 -19.00
CA ARG A 161 -4.79 -9.17 -19.01
C ARG A 161 -4.45 -8.76 -20.44
N GLY A 162 -4.24 -7.46 -20.65
CA GLY A 162 -3.80 -6.91 -21.93
C GLY A 162 -2.40 -7.38 -22.33
N THR A 163 -2.25 -7.90 -23.55
CA THR A 163 -0.95 -8.19 -24.17
C THR A 163 -0.88 -7.60 -25.58
N SER A 164 -1.51 -8.23 -26.57
CA SER A 164 -1.47 -7.72 -27.96
C SER A 164 -2.39 -6.54 -28.21
N SER A 165 -3.34 -6.27 -27.29
CA SER A 165 -4.11 -5.03 -27.31
C SER A 165 -3.33 -3.80 -26.84
N CYS A 166 -2.11 -3.97 -26.31
CA CYS A 166 -1.27 -2.89 -25.80
C CYS A 166 -0.21 -2.46 -26.83
N PRO A 167 -0.01 -1.15 -27.07
CA PRO A 167 0.86 -0.67 -28.15
C PRO A 167 2.35 -0.93 -27.91
N ASP A 168 2.81 -0.96 -26.66
CA ASP A 168 4.23 -1.06 -26.32
C ASP A 168 4.47 -1.79 -24.98
N ALA A 169 5.75 -1.93 -24.60
CA ALA A 169 6.15 -2.64 -23.38
C ALA A 169 5.69 -1.92 -22.10
N GLY A 170 5.67 -0.58 -22.09
CA GLY A 170 5.20 0.20 -20.95
C GLY A 170 3.70 0.00 -20.72
N ALA A 171 2.91 0.04 -21.81
CA ALA A 171 1.48 -0.27 -21.77
C ALA A 171 1.20 -1.69 -21.28
N ARG A 172 2.02 -2.69 -21.67
CA ARG A 172 1.91 -4.06 -21.15
C ARG A 172 2.22 -4.14 -19.65
N THR A 173 3.20 -3.40 -19.14
CA THR A 173 3.46 -3.30 -17.70
C THR A 173 2.27 -2.70 -16.96
N VAL A 174 1.64 -1.65 -17.49
CA VAL A 174 0.41 -1.07 -16.91
C VAL A 174 -0.75 -2.07 -16.94
N ALA A 175 -0.89 -2.84 -18.03
CA ALA A 175 -1.91 -3.88 -18.16
C ALA A 175 -1.75 -4.98 -17.10
N GLU A 176 -0.52 -5.44 -16.90
CA GLU A 176 -0.18 -6.43 -15.88
C GLU A 176 -0.46 -5.90 -14.47
N GLN A 177 0.02 -4.69 -14.15
CA GLN A 177 -0.20 -4.07 -12.84
C GLN A 177 -1.70 -3.88 -12.54
N THR A 178 -2.48 -3.44 -13.52
CA THR A 178 -3.92 -3.19 -13.34
C THR A 178 -4.70 -4.49 -13.23
N ALA A 179 -4.36 -5.51 -14.04
CA ALA A 179 -4.97 -6.83 -13.93
C ALA A 179 -4.66 -7.51 -12.58
N ASN A 180 -3.42 -7.43 -12.11
CA ASN A 180 -3.02 -7.94 -10.80
C ASN A 180 -3.74 -7.20 -9.67
N ARG A 181 -3.95 -5.87 -9.80
CA ARG A 181 -4.71 -5.08 -8.82
C ARG A 181 -6.17 -5.52 -8.76
N VAL A 182 -6.85 -5.59 -9.91
CA VAL A 182 -8.26 -6.04 -9.96
C VAL A 182 -8.39 -7.45 -9.40
N SER A 183 -7.51 -8.37 -9.82
CA SER A 183 -7.49 -9.75 -9.34
C SER A 183 -7.33 -9.82 -7.82
N ARG A 184 -6.38 -9.07 -7.24
CA ARG A 184 -6.15 -9.03 -5.79
C ARG A 184 -7.39 -8.52 -5.04
N LEU A 185 -8.01 -7.43 -5.48
CA LEU A 185 -9.22 -6.89 -4.82
C LEU A 185 -10.39 -7.88 -4.88
N LEU A 186 -10.54 -8.61 -5.99
CA LEU A 186 -11.52 -9.69 -6.10
C LEU A 186 -11.23 -10.83 -5.12
N VAL A 187 -9.96 -11.25 -5.00
CA VAL A 187 -9.53 -12.29 -4.05
C VAL A 187 -9.79 -11.88 -2.59
N GLU A 188 -9.46 -10.63 -2.23
CA GLU A 188 -9.71 -10.05 -0.91
C GLU A 188 -11.21 -10.05 -0.59
N ALA A 189 -12.05 -9.72 -1.57
CA ALA A 189 -13.51 -9.81 -1.48
C ALA A 189 -14.07 -11.24 -1.49
N GLY A 190 -13.23 -12.28 -1.63
CA GLY A 190 -13.67 -13.67 -1.69
C GLY A 190 -14.31 -14.09 -3.01
N ILE A 191 -14.03 -13.36 -4.11
CA ILE A 191 -14.60 -13.58 -5.44
C ILE A 191 -13.65 -14.44 -6.29
N GLY A 192 -14.08 -15.66 -6.58
CA GLY A 192 -13.41 -16.55 -7.52
C GLY A 192 -13.51 -16.05 -8.96
N HIS A 193 -12.39 -16.08 -9.67
CA HIS A 193 -12.28 -15.70 -11.08
C HIS A 193 -11.11 -16.46 -11.72
N SER A 194 -10.94 -16.37 -13.04
CA SER A 194 -9.74 -16.84 -13.75
C SER A 194 -8.98 -15.65 -14.34
N VAL A 195 -7.68 -15.80 -14.56
CA VAL A 195 -6.85 -14.78 -15.22
C VAL A 195 -6.28 -15.36 -16.51
N VAL A 196 -6.52 -14.66 -17.62
CA VAL A 196 -6.11 -15.07 -18.98
C VAL A 196 -5.48 -13.89 -19.71
N THR A 197 -4.87 -14.10 -20.88
CA THR A 197 -4.43 -12.98 -21.72
C THR A 197 -5.44 -12.68 -22.83
N ASP A 198 -5.40 -11.47 -23.38
CA ASP A 198 -6.25 -11.14 -24.53
C ASP A 198 -5.91 -11.96 -25.79
N ASP A 199 -4.70 -12.53 -25.89
CA ASP A 199 -4.30 -13.47 -26.94
C ASP A 199 -5.08 -14.80 -26.89
N ASP A 200 -5.68 -15.14 -25.75
CA ASP A 200 -6.48 -16.35 -25.59
C ASP A 200 -7.96 -16.14 -25.95
N LEU A 201 -8.41 -14.89 -26.14
CA LEU A 201 -9.79 -14.59 -26.53
C LEU A 201 -10.20 -15.29 -27.83
N PRO A 202 -9.43 -15.23 -28.93
CA PRO A 202 -9.79 -15.91 -30.17
C PRO A 202 -9.76 -17.44 -30.06
N LYS A 203 -9.10 -17.99 -29.03
CA LYS A 203 -9.00 -19.44 -28.76
C LYS A 203 -10.22 -19.97 -27.99
N GLY A 204 -11.21 -19.13 -27.70
CA GLY A 204 -12.45 -19.54 -27.03
C GLY A 204 -12.35 -19.61 -25.50
N VAL A 205 -11.38 -18.92 -24.89
CA VAL A 205 -11.16 -18.97 -23.42
C VAL A 205 -12.37 -18.51 -22.61
N LEU A 206 -13.26 -17.69 -23.19
CA LEU A 206 -14.50 -17.22 -22.57
C LEU A 206 -15.69 -18.19 -22.72
N ALA A 207 -15.51 -19.40 -23.23
CA ALA A 207 -16.62 -20.32 -23.52
C ALA A 207 -17.48 -20.66 -22.28
N LYS A 208 -16.85 -20.77 -21.11
CA LYS A 208 -17.51 -21.06 -19.82
C LYS A 208 -17.78 -19.82 -18.96
N ALA A 209 -17.39 -18.64 -19.44
CA ALA A 209 -17.54 -17.39 -18.71
C ALA A 209 -18.98 -16.87 -18.78
N ARG A 210 -19.46 -16.26 -17.70
CA ARG A 210 -20.68 -15.41 -17.68
C ARG A 210 -20.32 -13.94 -17.77
N ALA A 211 -19.18 -13.56 -17.19
CA ALA A 211 -18.68 -12.21 -17.16
C ALA A 211 -17.17 -12.17 -17.45
N ALA A 212 -16.70 -11.09 -18.07
CA ALA A 212 -15.27 -10.83 -18.19
C ALA A 212 -14.93 -9.35 -17.91
N LEU A 213 -13.81 -9.13 -17.24
CA LEU A 213 -13.25 -7.81 -16.95
C LEU A 213 -12.05 -7.56 -17.86
N LEU A 214 -11.96 -6.34 -18.38
CA LEU A 214 -10.87 -5.81 -19.20
C LEU A 214 -10.21 -4.67 -18.42
N PRO A 215 -9.22 -4.95 -17.54
CA PRO A 215 -8.63 -3.95 -16.65
C PRO A 215 -7.82 -2.87 -17.38
N TYR A 216 -7.22 -3.23 -18.52
CA TYR A 216 -6.57 -2.30 -19.45
C TYR A 216 -6.29 -3.04 -20.77
N ASN A 217 -7.23 -2.97 -21.70
CA ASN A 217 -7.15 -3.59 -23.02
C ASN A 217 -7.49 -2.53 -24.08
N PRO A 218 -6.60 -1.53 -24.27
CA PRO A 218 -6.98 -0.25 -24.86
C PRO A 218 -7.38 -0.39 -26.32
N THR A 219 -6.69 -1.22 -27.10
CA THR A 219 -6.95 -1.39 -28.53
C THR A 219 -7.01 -2.87 -28.91
N PRO A 220 -8.14 -3.57 -28.67
CA PRO A 220 -8.29 -4.98 -29.05
C PRO A 220 -8.10 -5.17 -30.56
N THR A 221 -7.38 -6.22 -30.95
CA THR A 221 -7.20 -6.60 -32.37
C THR A 221 -8.54 -7.02 -32.99
N PRO A 222 -8.67 -7.07 -34.34
CA PRO A 222 -9.91 -7.52 -34.99
C PRO A 222 -10.37 -8.91 -34.54
N ALA A 223 -9.45 -9.85 -34.31
CA ALA A 223 -9.77 -11.19 -33.83
C ALA A 223 -10.29 -11.17 -32.37
N GLN A 224 -9.67 -10.37 -31.51
CA GLN A 224 -10.11 -10.17 -30.11
C GLN A 224 -11.47 -9.49 -30.06
N LEU A 225 -11.67 -8.43 -30.85
CA LEU A 225 -12.94 -7.72 -30.94
C LEU A 225 -14.06 -8.66 -31.37
N LYS A 226 -13.82 -9.49 -32.41
CA LYS A 226 -14.78 -10.51 -32.85
C LYS A 226 -15.13 -11.49 -31.73
N ALA A 227 -14.14 -11.96 -30.95
CA ALA A 227 -14.36 -12.86 -29.84
C ALA A 227 -15.18 -12.21 -28.70
N LEU A 228 -14.89 -10.95 -28.37
CA LEU A 228 -15.64 -10.17 -27.37
C LEU A 228 -17.09 -9.91 -27.82
N GLN A 229 -17.30 -9.57 -29.09
CA GLN A 229 -18.65 -9.39 -29.66
C GLN A 229 -19.44 -10.69 -29.66
N ALA A 230 -18.81 -11.81 -30.04
CA ALA A 230 -19.44 -13.13 -29.95
C ALA A 230 -19.75 -13.54 -28.50
N PHE A 231 -18.98 -13.05 -27.52
CA PHE A 231 -19.28 -13.23 -26.10
C PHE A 231 -20.51 -12.44 -25.65
N LEU A 232 -20.60 -11.16 -26.02
CA LEU A 232 -21.80 -10.35 -25.76
C LEU A 232 -23.04 -10.94 -26.44
N ALA A 233 -22.92 -11.39 -27.70
CA ALA A 233 -24.04 -11.93 -28.47
C ALA A 233 -24.66 -13.21 -27.86
N ARG A 234 -23.89 -14.00 -27.11
CA ARG A 234 -24.39 -15.19 -26.39
C ARG A 234 -24.83 -14.88 -24.94
N GLY A 235 -24.98 -13.61 -24.58
CA GLY A 235 -25.42 -13.18 -23.25
C GLY A 235 -24.30 -13.01 -22.21
N GLY A 236 -23.04 -13.12 -22.62
CA GLY A 236 -21.91 -12.74 -21.77
C GLY A 236 -21.91 -11.23 -21.49
N LYS A 237 -21.35 -10.82 -20.35
CA LYS A 237 -21.25 -9.41 -19.97
C LYS A 237 -19.82 -8.95 -19.77
N LEU A 238 -19.53 -7.69 -20.08
CA LEU A 238 -18.19 -7.11 -20.02
C LEU A 238 -18.10 -5.95 -19.03
N GLY A 239 -17.03 -5.93 -18.23
CA GLY A 239 -16.60 -4.77 -17.46
C GLY A 239 -15.32 -4.19 -18.06
N VAL A 240 -15.36 -2.94 -18.53
CA VAL A 240 -14.19 -2.29 -19.14
C VAL A 240 -13.64 -1.21 -18.23
N PHE A 241 -12.34 -1.25 -17.93
CA PHE A 241 -11.61 -0.18 -17.28
C PHE A 241 -10.67 0.46 -18.30
N TYR A 242 -11.08 1.59 -18.87
CA TYR A 242 -10.43 2.25 -20.01
C TYR A 242 -10.39 1.41 -21.30
N GLY A 243 -10.86 2.00 -22.41
CA GLY A 243 -10.78 1.38 -23.72
C GLY A 243 -10.86 2.43 -24.83
N ALA A 244 -10.14 2.22 -25.93
CA ALA A 244 -10.07 3.12 -27.07
C ALA A 244 -10.72 2.53 -28.34
N SER A 245 -11.58 1.51 -28.19
CA SER A 245 -12.30 0.87 -29.30
C SER A 245 -13.76 1.34 -29.38
N PRO A 246 -14.11 2.24 -30.32
CA PRO A 246 -15.49 2.65 -30.54
C PRO A 246 -16.40 1.47 -30.90
N ALA A 247 -15.88 0.48 -31.63
CA ALA A 247 -16.65 -0.70 -32.02
C ALA A 247 -17.04 -1.56 -30.82
N LEU A 248 -16.14 -1.75 -29.84
CA LEU A 248 -16.47 -2.46 -28.60
C LEU A 248 -17.48 -1.67 -27.76
N ALA A 249 -17.26 -0.36 -27.61
CA ALA A 249 -18.18 0.52 -26.88
C ALA A 249 -19.60 0.45 -27.48
N ALA A 250 -19.72 0.52 -28.81
CA ALA A 250 -20.99 0.41 -29.51
C ALA A 250 -21.67 -0.95 -29.28
N SER A 251 -20.91 -2.06 -29.33
CA SER A 251 -21.43 -3.39 -29.01
C SER A 251 -21.92 -3.55 -27.56
N MET A 252 -21.45 -2.69 -26.65
CA MET A 252 -21.90 -2.63 -25.26
C MET A 252 -23.01 -1.58 -25.02
N GLY A 253 -23.49 -0.89 -26.06
CA GLY A 253 -24.53 0.15 -25.92
C GLY A 253 -24.02 1.53 -25.51
N PHE A 254 -22.73 1.81 -25.73
CA PHE A 254 -22.09 3.08 -25.40
C PHE A 254 -21.52 3.80 -26.62
N LYS A 255 -21.36 5.11 -26.51
CA LYS A 255 -20.63 5.96 -27.46
C LYS A 255 -19.36 6.48 -26.79
N LEU A 256 -18.20 6.21 -27.38
CA LEU A 256 -16.93 6.70 -26.87
C LEU A 256 -16.76 8.20 -27.17
N GLY A 257 -16.26 8.95 -26.20
CA GLY A 257 -15.82 10.33 -26.38
C GLY A 257 -14.38 10.43 -26.88
N ALA A 258 -13.86 11.65 -26.92
CA ALA A 258 -12.44 11.90 -27.24
C ALA A 258 -11.55 11.62 -26.01
N TYR A 259 -10.27 11.33 -26.25
CA TYR A 259 -9.25 11.32 -25.20
C TYR A 259 -9.15 12.71 -24.57
N LEU A 260 -9.13 12.77 -23.25
CA LEU A 260 -8.99 14.00 -22.49
C LEU A 260 -7.74 13.92 -21.60
N GLN A 261 -6.92 14.97 -21.65
CA GLN A 261 -5.82 15.20 -20.72
C GLN A 261 -6.26 16.28 -19.73
N ALA A 262 -6.00 16.09 -18.44
CA ALA A 262 -6.30 17.09 -17.44
C ALA A 262 -5.37 18.31 -17.60
N GLU A 263 -5.95 19.50 -17.65
CA GLU A 263 -5.25 20.78 -17.65
C GLU A 263 -4.66 21.13 -16.28
N ARG A 264 -5.23 20.54 -15.23
CA ARG A 264 -4.80 20.69 -13.83
C ARG A 264 -4.92 19.35 -13.11
N PRO A 265 -4.07 19.07 -12.11
CA PRO A 265 -4.06 17.81 -11.39
C PRO A 265 -5.31 17.57 -10.52
N ASP A 266 -6.16 18.58 -10.30
CA ASP A 266 -7.30 18.52 -9.40
C ASP A 266 -8.64 18.21 -10.08
N ARG A 267 -8.70 18.13 -11.42
CA ARG A 267 -9.96 18.04 -12.19
C ARG A 267 -10.75 16.75 -11.93
N TRP A 268 -10.09 15.59 -11.90
CA TRP A 268 -10.74 14.29 -11.70
C TRP A 268 -10.13 13.60 -10.48
N ARG A 269 -10.66 13.96 -9.30
CA ARG A 269 -10.11 13.56 -8.00
C ARG A 269 -10.90 12.45 -7.32
N SER A 270 -12.20 12.35 -7.61
CA SER A 270 -13.06 11.31 -7.04
C SER A 270 -14.19 10.90 -7.97
N ILE A 271 -14.67 9.67 -7.79
CA ILE A 271 -15.84 9.08 -8.43
C ILE A 271 -16.99 9.19 -7.43
N VAL A 272 -18.09 9.83 -7.83
CA VAL A 272 -19.26 10.04 -6.97
C VAL A 272 -20.47 9.38 -7.64
N TYR A 273 -21.11 8.46 -6.92
CA TYR A 273 -22.28 7.74 -7.39
C TYR A 273 -23.54 8.59 -7.26
N ALA A 274 -24.43 8.51 -8.25
CA ALA A 274 -25.71 9.20 -8.20
C ALA A 274 -26.66 8.58 -7.15
N ASP A 275 -26.58 7.27 -6.96
CA ASP A 275 -27.35 6.52 -5.96
C ASP A 275 -26.46 5.44 -5.31
N PRO A 276 -25.60 5.82 -4.34
CA PRO A 276 -24.70 4.87 -3.70
C PRO A 276 -25.43 3.76 -2.92
N GLY A 277 -26.66 4.02 -2.44
CA GLY A 277 -27.46 3.07 -1.67
C GLY A 277 -27.87 1.86 -2.52
N THR A 278 -28.42 2.10 -3.71
CA THR A 278 -28.78 1.02 -4.64
C THR A 278 -27.56 0.20 -5.07
N TRP A 279 -26.41 0.85 -5.24
CA TRP A 279 -25.17 0.20 -5.65
C TRP A 279 -24.41 -0.44 -4.48
N LEU A 280 -24.81 -0.24 -3.22
CA LEU A 280 -24.09 -0.71 -2.02
C LEU A 280 -22.60 -0.34 -2.03
N VAL A 281 -22.31 0.89 -2.45
CA VAL A 281 -20.95 1.46 -2.51
C VAL A 281 -20.83 2.69 -1.62
N PRO A 282 -19.60 3.09 -1.24
CA PRO A 282 -19.39 4.38 -0.61
C PRO A 282 -19.88 5.53 -1.49
N PRO A 283 -20.39 6.63 -0.89
CA PRO A 283 -20.89 7.78 -1.65
C PRO A 283 -19.81 8.44 -2.52
N ARG A 284 -18.54 8.31 -2.12
CA ARG A 284 -17.37 8.82 -2.82
C ARG A 284 -16.27 7.77 -2.82
N ILE A 285 -15.57 7.68 -3.94
CA ILE A 285 -14.38 6.84 -4.10
C ILE A 285 -13.26 7.72 -4.64
N TRP A 286 -12.13 7.77 -3.94
CA TRP A 286 -11.01 8.62 -4.34
C TRP A 286 -10.19 7.97 -5.45
N GLN A 287 -9.87 8.76 -6.48
CA GLN A 287 -8.94 8.38 -7.53
C GLN A 287 -8.44 9.63 -8.25
N ASN A 288 -7.14 9.88 -8.17
CA ASN A 288 -6.53 10.98 -8.92
C ASN A 288 -6.22 10.57 -10.36
N SER A 289 -7.04 11.00 -11.33
CA SER A 289 -6.88 10.69 -12.75
C SER A 289 -6.35 11.89 -13.52
N THR A 290 -5.32 11.70 -14.35
CA THR A 290 -4.73 12.76 -15.18
C THR A 290 -5.19 12.72 -16.63
N SER A 291 -5.89 11.66 -17.02
CA SER A 291 -6.50 11.50 -18.33
C SER A 291 -7.72 10.61 -18.27
N LEU A 292 -8.61 10.76 -19.25
CA LEU A 292 -9.83 9.96 -19.41
C LEU A 292 -10.04 9.56 -20.87
N MET A 293 -10.71 8.43 -21.05
CA MET A 293 -11.39 8.05 -22.28
C MET A 293 -12.86 7.78 -21.94
N PRO A 294 -13.73 8.81 -21.92
CA PRO A 294 -15.10 8.69 -21.45
C PRO A 294 -15.98 7.89 -22.41
N ALA A 295 -16.93 7.16 -21.85
CA ALA A 295 -18.01 6.52 -22.58
C ALA A 295 -19.34 7.11 -22.11
N TYR A 296 -20.27 7.28 -23.05
CA TYR A 296 -21.59 7.86 -22.82
C TYR A 296 -22.68 6.83 -23.14
N PRO A 297 -23.80 6.81 -22.40
CA PRO A 297 -24.95 5.98 -22.76
C PRO A 297 -25.41 6.24 -24.19
N ALA A 298 -25.64 5.18 -24.98
CA ALA A 298 -26.04 5.30 -26.38
C ALA A 298 -27.15 4.31 -26.80
N SER A 299 -27.66 3.50 -25.88
CA SER A 299 -28.76 2.56 -26.12
C SER A 299 -29.82 2.64 -25.02
N PRO A 300 -31.05 2.15 -25.28
CA PRO A 300 -32.02 1.93 -24.22
C PRO A 300 -31.44 1.06 -23.09
N GLY A 301 -31.71 1.43 -21.84
CA GLY A 301 -31.16 0.75 -20.66
C GLY A 301 -29.70 1.09 -20.33
N ALA A 302 -29.01 1.89 -21.16
CA ALA A 302 -27.71 2.44 -20.79
C ALA A 302 -27.88 3.71 -19.94
N GLN A 303 -27.08 3.88 -18.89
CA GLN A 303 -27.14 5.05 -18.02
C GLN A 303 -25.79 5.35 -17.37
N THR A 304 -25.60 6.62 -16.96
CA THR A 304 -24.46 7.03 -16.13
C THR A 304 -24.81 6.85 -14.66
N ILE A 305 -23.96 6.12 -13.93
CA ILE A 305 -24.18 5.79 -12.51
C ILE A 305 -23.23 6.54 -11.57
N ALA A 306 -22.10 7.03 -12.10
CA ALA A 306 -21.15 7.83 -11.33
C ALA A 306 -20.47 8.89 -12.21
N TYR A 307 -20.12 10.01 -11.59
CA TYR A 307 -19.47 11.16 -12.22
C TYR A 307 -18.13 11.45 -11.57
N TRP A 308 -17.22 12.05 -12.35
CA TRP A 308 -16.01 12.61 -11.77
C TRP A 308 -16.31 13.90 -11.03
N HIS A 309 -15.65 14.12 -9.90
CA HIS A 309 -15.64 15.38 -9.17
C HIS A 309 -14.19 15.87 -9.03
N ASN A 310 -14.01 17.19 -9.05
CA ASN A 310 -12.70 17.82 -8.81
C ASN A 310 -12.37 17.86 -7.30
N ALA A 311 -11.19 18.37 -6.93
CA ALA A 311 -10.77 18.44 -5.53
C ALA A 311 -11.67 19.32 -4.63
N ARG A 312 -12.44 20.24 -5.22
CA ARG A 312 -13.44 21.08 -4.53
C ARG A 312 -14.85 20.48 -4.55
N ASP A 313 -14.94 19.19 -4.88
CA ASP A 313 -16.19 18.45 -4.97
C ASP A 313 -17.19 18.97 -6.02
N VAL A 314 -16.70 19.65 -7.06
CA VAL A 314 -17.54 20.09 -8.17
C VAL A 314 -17.61 18.97 -9.20
N ARG A 315 -18.85 18.54 -9.51
CA ARG A 315 -19.14 17.56 -10.56
C ARG A 315 -18.60 18.03 -11.91
N GLN A 316 -17.89 17.13 -12.57
CA GLN A 316 -17.37 17.29 -13.93
C GLN A 316 -18.37 16.75 -14.96
N PRO A 317 -18.34 17.25 -16.21
CA PRO A 317 -19.29 16.82 -17.24
C PRO A 317 -19.05 15.39 -17.71
N GLU A 318 -17.82 14.86 -17.57
CA GLU A 318 -17.50 13.50 -18.02
C GLU A 318 -18.03 12.42 -17.05
N PRO A 319 -18.66 11.36 -17.58
CA PRO A 319 -18.97 10.17 -16.79
C PRO A 319 -17.72 9.48 -16.23
N ALA A 320 -17.79 9.06 -14.98
CA ALA A 320 -16.80 8.14 -14.42
C ALA A 320 -17.15 6.69 -14.75
N LEU A 321 -18.42 6.32 -14.57
CA LEU A 321 -18.95 4.98 -14.82
C LEU A 321 -20.30 5.03 -15.52
N VAL A 322 -20.42 4.22 -16.58
CA VAL A 322 -21.68 3.96 -17.28
C VAL A 322 -21.97 2.47 -17.27
N VAL A 323 -23.26 2.11 -17.28
CA VAL A 323 -23.74 0.73 -17.33
C VAL A 323 -24.78 0.55 -18.41
N SER A 324 -24.93 -0.68 -18.90
CA SER A 324 -25.94 -1.15 -19.84
C SER A 324 -26.25 -2.61 -19.55
N PRO A 325 -27.29 -3.22 -20.17
CA PRO A 325 -27.55 -4.65 -20.05
C PRO A 325 -26.34 -5.55 -20.41
N HIS A 326 -25.38 -5.03 -21.19
CA HIS A 326 -24.16 -5.74 -21.61
C HIS A 326 -22.97 -5.58 -20.65
N GLY A 327 -23.10 -4.75 -19.61
CA GLY A 327 -22.12 -4.59 -18.54
C GLY A 327 -21.79 -3.13 -18.24
N PHE A 328 -20.52 -2.82 -17.95
CA PHE A 328 -20.11 -1.48 -17.52
C PHE A 328 -18.84 -0.97 -18.22
N TRP A 329 -18.66 0.35 -18.21
CA TRP A 329 -17.48 1.01 -18.72
C TRP A 329 -17.02 2.13 -17.77
N MET A 330 -15.79 2.03 -17.30
CA MET A 330 -15.10 3.08 -16.55
C MET A 330 -14.20 3.89 -17.50
N SER A 331 -14.26 5.21 -17.39
CA SER A 331 -13.54 6.12 -18.28
C SER A 331 -12.02 6.18 -18.05
N HIS A 332 -11.51 5.45 -17.04
CA HIS A 332 -10.08 5.32 -16.75
C HIS A 332 -9.77 3.94 -16.16
N ILE A 333 -8.48 3.61 -16.04
CA ILE A 333 -8.05 2.40 -15.34
C ILE A 333 -8.34 2.49 -13.85
N LEU A 334 -8.47 1.35 -13.19
CA LEU A 334 -8.61 1.29 -11.73
C LEU A 334 -7.25 1.51 -11.06
N LYS A 335 -7.03 2.71 -10.48
CA LYS A 335 -5.78 3.05 -9.80
C LYS A 335 -5.72 2.50 -8.36
N SER A 336 -4.57 2.62 -7.72
CA SER A 336 -4.31 2.14 -6.36
C SER A 336 -4.81 3.03 -5.23
N ASP A 337 -5.34 4.23 -5.49
CA ASP A 337 -5.92 5.09 -4.45
C ASP A 337 -7.13 4.38 -3.79
N ASP A 338 -7.47 4.66 -2.53
CA ASP A 338 -8.75 4.26 -1.90
C ASP A 338 -9.25 2.83 -2.25
N GLN A 339 -8.42 1.84 -1.88
CA GLN A 339 -8.66 0.46 -2.32
C GLN A 339 -9.86 -0.21 -1.67
N GLN A 340 -10.15 0.13 -0.41
CA GLN A 340 -11.32 -0.43 0.28
C GLN A 340 -12.59 -0.04 -0.48
N SER A 341 -12.79 1.24 -0.75
CA SER A 341 -13.95 1.71 -1.52
C SER A 341 -13.98 1.16 -2.94
N LYS A 342 -12.81 0.97 -3.58
CA LYS A 342 -12.72 0.30 -4.90
C LYS A 342 -13.01 -1.19 -4.86
N MET A 343 -12.68 -1.90 -3.78
CA MET A 343 -13.06 -3.29 -3.58
C MET A 343 -14.58 -3.38 -3.45
N GLU A 344 -15.21 -2.50 -2.66
CA GLU A 344 -16.66 -2.45 -2.52
C GLU A 344 -17.35 -2.13 -3.85
N MET A 345 -16.79 -1.18 -4.62
CA MET A 345 -17.23 -0.90 -5.98
C MET A 345 -17.08 -2.10 -6.91
N LEU A 346 -15.96 -2.82 -6.86
CA LEU A 346 -15.74 -4.01 -7.68
C LEU A 346 -16.74 -5.11 -7.34
N VAL A 347 -17.02 -5.36 -6.06
CA VAL A 347 -18.06 -6.31 -5.63
C VAL A 347 -19.40 -5.96 -6.29
N SER A 348 -19.82 -4.70 -6.19
CA SER A 348 -21.11 -4.26 -6.73
C SER A 348 -21.16 -4.31 -8.26
N LEU A 349 -20.11 -3.83 -8.94
CA LEU A 349 -20.01 -3.87 -10.40
C LEU A 349 -19.96 -5.32 -10.92
N CYS A 350 -19.21 -6.20 -10.27
CA CYS A 350 -19.18 -7.61 -10.65
C CYS A 350 -20.51 -8.31 -10.36
N ALA A 351 -21.18 -8.00 -9.25
CA ALA A 351 -22.50 -8.54 -8.95
C ALA A 351 -23.59 -8.06 -9.92
N TYR A 352 -23.44 -6.86 -10.50
CA TYR A 352 -24.26 -6.41 -11.63
C TYR A 352 -24.06 -7.28 -12.89
N LEU A 353 -22.83 -7.78 -13.11
CA LEU A 353 -22.57 -8.75 -14.18
C LEU A 353 -23.15 -10.12 -13.83
N ASP A 354 -22.87 -10.62 -12.64
CA ASP A 354 -23.27 -11.95 -12.16
C ASP A 354 -23.76 -11.90 -10.69
N PRO A 355 -25.08 -11.94 -10.45
CA PRO A 355 -25.65 -11.81 -9.10
C PRO A 355 -25.18 -12.85 -8.08
N ALA A 356 -24.64 -13.99 -8.52
CA ALA A 356 -24.09 -15.01 -7.63
C ALA A 356 -22.89 -14.50 -6.81
N ILE A 357 -22.25 -13.42 -7.24
CA ILE A 357 -21.10 -12.80 -6.56
C ILE A 357 -21.48 -12.23 -5.19
N TRP A 358 -22.73 -11.80 -4.98
CA TRP A 358 -23.18 -11.28 -3.70
C TRP A 358 -22.96 -12.28 -2.56
N THR A 359 -23.27 -13.55 -2.78
CA THR A 359 -23.12 -14.60 -1.76
C THR A 359 -21.68 -14.75 -1.31
N SER A 360 -20.74 -14.81 -2.25
CA SER A 360 -19.32 -15.00 -1.92
C SER A 360 -18.73 -13.78 -1.20
N ALA A 361 -19.10 -12.58 -1.63
CA ALA A 361 -18.70 -11.34 -0.95
C ALA A 361 -19.27 -11.26 0.48
N ALA A 362 -20.54 -11.65 0.66
CA ALA A 362 -21.19 -11.65 1.97
C ALA A 362 -20.57 -12.65 2.96
N VAL A 363 -20.28 -13.87 2.49
CA VAL A 363 -19.60 -14.89 3.31
C VAL A 363 -18.22 -14.40 3.75
N ARG A 364 -17.44 -13.80 2.83
CA ARG A 364 -16.14 -13.23 3.18
C ARG A 364 -16.26 -12.09 4.19
N ALA A 365 -17.20 -11.17 3.99
CA ALA A 365 -17.42 -10.06 4.92
C ALA A 365 -17.79 -10.58 6.32
N ALA A 366 -18.67 -11.57 6.41
CA ALA A 366 -19.06 -12.21 7.68
C ALA A 366 -17.86 -12.85 8.40
N GLN A 367 -16.96 -13.53 7.66
CA GLN A 367 -15.73 -14.11 8.22
C GLN A 367 -14.78 -13.06 8.81
N ASN A 368 -14.77 -11.85 8.25
CA ASN A 368 -13.88 -10.76 8.64
C ASN A 368 -14.51 -9.78 9.63
N ALA A 369 -15.82 -9.87 9.90
CA ALA A 369 -16.56 -8.88 10.67
C ALA A 369 -15.98 -8.66 12.09
N GLY A 370 -15.60 -9.74 12.76
CA GLY A 370 -15.01 -9.70 14.11
C GLY A 370 -13.49 -9.65 14.18
N ARG A 371 -12.80 -9.66 13.03
CA ARG A 371 -11.32 -9.68 12.96
C ARG A 371 -10.81 -8.26 12.89
N VAL A 372 -10.91 -7.53 13.99
CA VAL A 372 -10.48 -6.14 14.13
C VAL A 372 -9.25 -6.10 15.03
N ASN A 373 -8.15 -5.48 14.59
CA ASN A 373 -6.92 -5.36 15.38
C ASN A 373 -6.45 -6.70 15.97
N ASP A 374 -6.18 -6.77 17.28
CA ASP A 374 -5.77 -8.00 17.97
C ASP A 374 -6.96 -8.90 18.36
N PHE A 375 -8.20 -8.50 18.04
CA PHE A 375 -9.37 -9.27 18.40
C PHE A 375 -9.55 -10.47 17.47
N SER A 376 -9.48 -11.65 18.07
CA SER A 376 -9.69 -12.93 17.40
C SER A 376 -11.15 -13.26 17.09
N SER A 377 -12.11 -12.51 17.64
CA SER A 377 -13.55 -12.66 17.38
C SER A 377 -14.33 -11.41 17.81
N VAL A 378 -15.60 -11.32 17.38
CA VAL A 378 -16.55 -10.31 17.85
C VAL A 378 -16.66 -10.35 19.38
N GLN A 379 -16.84 -11.54 19.97
CA GLN A 379 -16.98 -11.69 21.42
C GLN A 379 -15.74 -11.22 22.18
N HIS A 380 -14.54 -11.50 21.64
CA HIS A 380 -13.29 -11.01 22.22
C HIS A 380 -13.24 -9.47 22.16
N ALA A 381 -13.59 -8.87 21.03
CA ALA A 381 -13.65 -7.41 20.88
C ALA A 381 -14.64 -6.76 21.87
N LEU A 382 -15.87 -7.27 21.94
CA LEU A 382 -16.89 -6.77 22.86
C LEU A 382 -16.42 -6.82 24.32
N ALA A 383 -15.78 -7.92 24.72
CA ALA A 383 -15.27 -8.09 26.08
C ALA A 383 -14.09 -7.17 26.41
N GLU A 384 -13.11 -7.04 25.51
CA GLU A 384 -11.93 -6.18 25.75
C GLU A 384 -12.31 -4.70 25.75
N ILE A 385 -13.06 -4.24 24.74
CA ILE A 385 -13.50 -2.84 24.66
C ILE A 385 -14.42 -2.51 25.84
N GLY A 386 -15.32 -3.43 26.20
CA GLY A 386 -16.20 -3.30 27.37
C GLY A 386 -15.44 -3.10 28.69
N ARG A 387 -14.29 -3.78 28.87
CA ARG A 387 -13.43 -3.61 30.06
C ARG A 387 -12.80 -2.22 30.14
N GLN A 388 -12.47 -1.62 28.99
CA GLN A 388 -11.82 -0.30 28.92
C GLN A 388 -12.82 0.84 28.74
N ARG A 389 -14.12 0.55 28.65
CA ARG A 389 -15.20 1.51 28.38
C ARG A 389 -15.18 2.73 29.29
N SER A 390 -14.84 2.58 30.58
CA SER A 390 -14.78 3.71 31.52
C SER A 390 -13.68 4.73 31.20
N ALA A 391 -12.69 4.34 30.38
CA ALA A 391 -11.66 5.26 29.89
C ALA A 391 -12.13 6.07 28.67
N SER A 392 -13.23 5.69 28.00
CA SER A 392 -13.78 6.47 26.87
C SER A 392 -14.22 7.86 27.33
N ALA A 393 -14.07 8.81 26.41
CA ALA A 393 -14.64 10.14 26.51
C ALA A 393 -16.18 10.15 26.56
N ALA A 394 -16.83 9.14 25.97
CA ALA A 394 -18.29 9.02 25.87
C ALA A 394 -18.74 7.56 26.11
N PRO A 395 -18.65 7.03 27.35
CA PRO A 395 -18.89 5.61 27.65
C PRO A 395 -20.25 5.07 27.18
N GLY A 396 -21.30 5.90 27.19
CA GLY A 396 -22.64 5.52 26.71
C GLY A 396 -22.70 5.32 25.20
N ARG A 397 -21.95 6.13 24.44
CA ARG A 397 -21.83 5.98 22.98
C ARG A 397 -21.06 4.71 22.65
N THR A 398 -19.94 4.45 23.35
CA THR A 398 -19.20 3.20 23.22
C THR A 398 -20.11 2.00 23.48
N GLN A 399 -20.89 2.03 24.58
CA GLN A 399 -21.82 0.95 24.91
C GLN A 399 -22.85 0.71 23.80
N ALA A 400 -23.47 1.77 23.27
CA ALA A 400 -24.45 1.64 22.19
C ALA A 400 -23.84 0.97 20.94
N MET A 401 -22.59 1.29 20.60
CA MET A 401 -21.89 0.64 19.48
C MET A 401 -21.63 -0.85 19.75
N LEU A 402 -21.26 -1.21 20.99
CA LEU A 402 -21.04 -2.60 21.40
C LEU A 402 -22.35 -3.41 21.38
N ASP A 403 -23.46 -2.83 21.86
CA ASP A 403 -24.77 -3.48 21.89
C ASP A 403 -25.30 -3.72 20.47
N GLU A 404 -25.16 -2.72 19.58
CA GLU A 404 -25.51 -2.87 18.16
C GLU A 404 -24.64 -3.95 17.50
N ALA A 405 -23.32 -3.93 17.70
CA ALA A 405 -22.42 -4.94 17.14
C ALA A 405 -22.74 -6.36 17.65
N ALA A 406 -23.10 -6.51 18.92
CA ALA A 406 -23.53 -7.77 19.48
C ALA A 406 -24.80 -8.28 18.80
N SER A 407 -25.80 -7.42 18.62
CA SER A 407 -27.08 -7.77 17.98
C SER A 407 -26.95 -8.27 16.54
N LEU A 408 -25.91 -7.82 15.82
CA LEU A 408 -25.64 -8.20 14.44
C LEU A 408 -25.05 -9.62 14.30
N THR A 409 -24.50 -10.19 15.38
CA THR A 409 -23.81 -11.49 15.38
C THR A 409 -24.71 -12.62 14.89
N ASP A 410 -25.99 -12.59 15.28
CA ASP A 410 -26.96 -13.62 14.90
C ASP A 410 -27.72 -13.27 13.61
N GLN A 411 -27.82 -11.98 13.28
CA GLN A 411 -28.53 -11.51 12.07
C GLN A 411 -27.76 -11.85 10.78
N ILE A 412 -26.42 -11.77 10.80
CA ILE A 412 -25.59 -12.04 9.62
C ILE A 412 -25.74 -13.49 9.12
N PRO A 413 -25.57 -14.54 9.97
CA PRO A 413 -25.82 -15.91 9.55
C PRO A 413 -27.27 -16.17 9.14
N ALA A 414 -28.25 -15.53 9.81
CA ALA A 414 -29.66 -15.68 9.47
C ALA A 414 -29.99 -15.10 8.07
N ALA A 415 -29.41 -13.96 7.70
CA ALA A 415 -29.55 -13.38 6.36
C ALA A 415 -28.91 -14.28 5.29
N LEU A 416 -27.73 -14.85 5.56
CA LEU A 416 -27.09 -15.81 4.65
C LEU A 416 -27.95 -17.08 4.46
N ALA A 417 -28.42 -17.67 5.56
CA ALA A 417 -29.27 -18.87 5.53
C ALA A 417 -30.62 -18.60 4.84
N GLY A 418 -31.13 -17.36 4.95
CA GLY A 418 -32.36 -16.90 4.29
C GLY A 418 -32.20 -16.51 2.82
N GLY A 419 -31.02 -16.70 2.21
CA GLY A 419 -30.79 -16.34 0.81
C GLY A 419 -30.77 -14.82 0.54
N ARG A 420 -30.41 -14.01 1.54
CA ARG A 420 -30.35 -12.54 1.47
C ARG A 420 -28.90 -12.04 1.59
N PRO A 421 -28.03 -12.30 0.58
CA PRO A 421 -26.60 -12.03 0.69
C PRO A 421 -26.26 -10.54 0.71
N GLN A 422 -27.03 -9.68 0.05
CA GLN A 422 -26.82 -8.23 0.10
C GLN A 422 -27.04 -7.68 1.51
N GLU A 423 -28.10 -8.13 2.18
CA GLU A 423 -28.37 -7.78 3.58
C GLU A 423 -27.23 -8.27 4.49
N ALA A 424 -26.83 -9.53 4.36
CA ALA A 424 -25.73 -10.09 5.14
C ALA A 424 -24.41 -9.32 4.96
N LEU A 425 -24.10 -8.90 3.74
CA LEU A 425 -22.91 -8.09 3.43
C LEU A 425 -22.94 -6.73 4.16
N VAL A 426 -24.08 -6.03 4.10
CA VAL A 426 -24.26 -4.73 4.77
C VAL A 426 -24.15 -4.88 6.28
N LEU A 427 -24.83 -5.87 6.86
CA LEU A 427 -24.78 -6.15 8.30
C LEU A 427 -23.35 -6.49 8.77
N ALA A 428 -22.60 -7.29 8.00
CA ALA A 428 -21.22 -7.65 8.32
C ALA A 428 -20.26 -6.45 8.26
N ARG A 429 -20.39 -5.59 7.24
CA ARG A 429 -19.62 -4.33 7.16
C ARG A 429 -19.94 -3.42 8.34
N ARG A 430 -21.22 -3.29 8.70
CA ARG A 430 -21.68 -2.49 9.85
C ARG A 430 -21.13 -3.01 11.18
N GLN A 431 -21.21 -4.32 11.42
CA GLN A 431 -20.66 -4.93 12.63
C GLN A 431 -19.16 -4.64 12.76
N ARG A 432 -18.40 -4.82 11.67
CA ARG A 432 -16.98 -4.47 11.65
C ARG A 432 -16.78 -3.01 12.01
N GLN A 433 -17.47 -2.09 11.33
CA GLN A 433 -17.35 -0.64 11.56
C GLN A 433 -17.63 -0.25 13.01
N LEU A 434 -18.67 -0.80 13.63
CA LEU A 434 -19.00 -0.52 15.03
C LEU A 434 -17.89 -0.94 15.99
N ILE A 435 -17.29 -2.11 15.77
CA ILE A 435 -16.16 -2.59 16.59
C ILE A 435 -14.94 -1.69 16.40
N LEU A 436 -14.62 -1.32 15.15
CA LEU A 436 -13.53 -0.39 14.82
C LEU A 436 -13.71 0.96 15.54
N CYS A 437 -14.91 1.55 15.46
CA CYS A 437 -15.20 2.82 16.10
C CYS A 437 -15.19 2.73 17.63
N ALA A 438 -15.71 1.64 18.22
CA ALA A 438 -15.70 1.45 19.66
C ALA A 438 -14.28 1.27 20.22
N ASP A 439 -13.41 0.55 19.51
CA ASP A 439 -12.01 0.38 19.88
C ASP A 439 -11.21 1.70 19.78
N ALA A 440 -11.50 2.53 18.79
CA ALA A 440 -10.89 3.86 18.67
C ALA A 440 -11.37 4.83 19.78
N ASP A 441 -12.64 4.75 20.17
CA ASP A 441 -13.29 5.66 21.13
C ASP A 441 -12.80 5.48 22.58
N ILE A 442 -12.34 4.28 22.95
CA ILE A 442 -11.75 4.00 24.27
C ILE A 442 -10.28 4.48 24.39
N GLN A 443 -9.68 4.97 23.30
CA GLN A 443 -8.29 5.42 23.29
C GLN A 443 -8.21 6.96 23.43
N LEU A 444 -7.68 7.43 24.56
CA LEU A 444 -7.62 8.87 24.89
C LEU A 444 -6.45 9.61 24.22
N PRO A 445 -6.59 10.92 23.96
CA PRO A 445 -5.48 11.76 23.47
C PRO A 445 -4.42 11.97 24.56
N ARG A 446 -3.14 12.11 24.17
CA ARG A 446 -2.02 12.40 25.07
C ARG A 446 -1.65 13.89 25.02
N PRO A 447 -1.55 14.60 26.16
CA PRO A 447 -1.08 15.99 26.18
C PRO A 447 0.31 16.14 25.55
N GLY A 448 0.43 17.07 24.61
CA GLY A 448 1.69 17.36 23.91
C GLY A 448 2.16 16.28 22.93
N GLU A 449 1.31 15.31 22.57
CA GLU A 449 1.64 14.31 21.55
C GLU A 449 1.70 14.96 20.17
N PHE A 450 2.77 14.66 19.44
CA PHE A 450 2.97 15.16 18.09
C PHE A 450 2.18 14.32 17.07
N VAL A 451 1.38 14.98 16.25
CA VAL A 451 0.63 14.36 15.16
C VAL A 451 1.01 15.08 13.87
N GLY A 452 1.89 14.47 13.09
CA GLY A 452 2.33 15.04 11.81
C GLY A 452 1.63 14.39 10.61
N VAL A 453 1.43 15.16 9.55
CA VAL A 453 0.92 14.66 8.26
C VAL A 453 1.89 15.02 7.15
N TRP A 454 2.25 14.05 6.31
CA TRP A 454 2.99 14.32 5.07
C TRP A 454 2.05 14.69 3.94
N ASP A 455 2.33 15.81 3.29
CA ASP A 455 1.71 16.23 2.04
C ASP A 455 2.70 16.02 0.88
N HIS A 456 2.52 14.94 0.13
CA HIS A 456 3.42 14.54 -0.95
C HIS A 456 3.36 15.46 -2.17
N ASP A 457 2.18 16.02 -2.46
CA ASP A 457 1.98 16.92 -3.59
C ASP A 457 2.51 18.33 -3.27
N GLY A 458 2.63 18.68 -1.99
CA GLY A 458 3.18 19.96 -1.54
C GLY A 458 2.28 21.15 -1.88
N THR A 459 0.96 20.92 -1.88
CA THR A 459 -0.05 21.91 -2.27
C THR A 459 -1.24 21.98 -1.32
N GLY A 460 -1.20 21.23 -0.22
CA GLY A 460 -2.36 20.95 0.61
C GLY A 460 -3.32 19.96 -0.04
N PHE A 461 -4.42 19.66 0.66
CA PHE A 461 -5.38 18.67 0.20
C PHE A 461 -6.16 19.12 -1.04
N VAL A 462 -6.60 20.39 -1.02
CA VAL A 462 -7.11 21.09 -2.20
C VAL A 462 -5.94 21.91 -2.74
N PRO A 463 -5.41 21.60 -3.95
CA PRO A 463 -4.17 22.23 -4.42
C PRO A 463 -4.21 23.76 -4.39
N GLY A 464 -3.27 24.34 -3.64
CA GLY A 464 -3.11 25.79 -3.43
C GLY A 464 -4.01 26.39 -2.35
N ASP A 465 -4.99 25.66 -1.82
CA ASP A 465 -5.89 26.12 -0.76
C ASP A 465 -5.40 25.63 0.62
N TRP A 466 -4.35 26.30 1.09
CA TRP A 466 -3.74 26.02 2.38
C TRP A 466 -4.62 26.42 3.57
N ALA A 467 -5.52 27.39 3.41
CA ALA A 467 -6.45 27.77 4.47
C ALA A 467 -7.44 26.64 4.78
N PHE A 468 -8.03 26.03 3.74
CA PHE A 468 -8.85 24.83 3.90
C PHE A 468 -8.06 23.69 4.54
N THR A 469 -6.84 23.44 4.04
CA THR A 469 -6.00 22.34 4.53
C THR A 469 -5.61 22.52 6.00
N ALA A 470 -5.18 23.71 6.40
CA ALA A 470 -4.79 24.00 7.78
C ALA A 470 -5.98 23.88 8.75
N GLU A 471 -7.17 24.36 8.36
CA GLU A 471 -8.39 24.17 9.15
C GLU A 471 -8.72 22.68 9.31
N LEU A 472 -8.73 21.92 8.20
CA LEU A 472 -8.98 20.49 8.19
C LEU A 472 -8.04 19.73 9.15
N LEU A 473 -6.75 20.03 9.10
CA LEU A 473 -5.76 19.38 9.95
C LEU A 473 -5.94 19.77 11.43
N ALA A 474 -6.11 21.06 11.72
CA ALA A 474 -6.23 21.57 13.08
C ALA A 474 -7.48 21.03 13.80
N VAL A 475 -8.65 21.02 13.15
CA VAL A 475 -9.88 20.50 13.78
C VAL A 475 -9.81 19.01 14.09
N ASN A 476 -8.92 18.25 13.42
CA ASN A 476 -8.70 16.83 13.66
C ASN A 476 -7.52 16.54 14.60
N GLY A 477 -6.95 17.58 15.25
CA GLY A 477 -5.89 17.42 16.25
C GLY A 477 -4.51 17.13 15.67
N VAL A 478 -4.29 17.40 14.39
CA VAL A 478 -2.95 17.40 13.78
C VAL A 478 -2.18 18.59 14.35
N THR A 479 -0.88 18.43 14.58
CA THR A 479 0.00 19.46 15.14
C THR A 479 1.02 19.98 14.13
N ALA A 480 1.29 19.25 13.05
CA ALA A 480 2.28 19.62 12.05
C ALA A 480 1.97 19.09 10.65
N VAL A 481 2.33 19.86 9.62
CA VAL A 481 2.28 19.44 8.21
C VAL A 481 3.67 19.50 7.58
N PHE A 482 3.99 18.48 6.79
CA PHE A 482 5.26 18.29 6.12
C PHE A 482 5.04 18.31 4.61
N ALA A 483 5.16 19.49 4.01
CA ALA A 483 4.79 19.72 2.61
C ALA A 483 5.99 19.56 1.67
N ASN A 484 5.85 18.70 0.67
CA ASN A 484 6.91 18.42 -0.30
C ASN A 484 7.04 19.54 -1.34
N THR A 485 7.73 20.62 -0.98
CA THR A 485 7.86 21.79 -1.86
C THR A 485 9.18 21.82 -2.62
N VAL A 486 10.07 20.84 -2.43
CA VAL A 486 11.41 20.83 -3.02
C VAL A 486 11.81 19.45 -3.54
N TRP A 487 12.14 19.39 -4.83
CA TRP A 487 12.65 18.21 -5.51
C TRP A 487 14.08 18.45 -5.99
N GLY A 488 14.78 17.39 -6.41
CA GLY A 488 16.17 17.49 -6.86
C GLY A 488 16.37 18.36 -8.11
N GLY A 489 15.31 18.68 -8.85
CA GLY A 489 15.37 19.48 -10.08
C GLY A 489 14.28 20.53 -10.25
N CYS A 490 13.45 20.80 -9.24
CA CYS A 490 12.50 21.90 -9.25
C CYS A 490 12.03 22.27 -7.83
N ALA A 491 11.45 23.46 -7.69
CA ALA A 491 10.92 23.98 -6.44
C ALA A 491 9.49 24.53 -6.63
N HIS A 492 8.66 24.39 -5.59
CA HIS A 492 7.28 24.92 -5.53
C HIS A 492 7.23 26.35 -4.94
N TYR A 493 8.39 27.00 -4.91
CA TYR A 493 8.62 28.37 -4.46
C TYR A 493 9.67 29.02 -5.39
N PRO A 494 9.80 30.36 -5.43
CA PRO A 494 10.69 31.05 -6.36
C PRO A 494 12.18 30.93 -5.95
N SER A 495 12.74 29.73 -6.09
CA SER A 495 14.16 29.45 -5.81
C SER A 495 15.09 30.11 -6.82
N LYS A 496 16.25 30.59 -6.34
CA LYS A 496 17.36 31.08 -7.17
C LYS A 496 18.20 29.94 -7.75
N PHE A 497 18.11 28.75 -7.17
CA PHE A 497 18.96 27.61 -7.49
C PHE A 497 18.25 26.49 -8.26
N LEU A 498 16.94 26.33 -8.05
CA LEU A 498 16.13 25.30 -8.68
C LEU A 498 15.12 25.91 -9.67
N PRO A 499 14.84 25.24 -10.81
CA PRO A 499 13.76 25.65 -11.72
C PRO A 499 12.39 25.71 -11.04
N ALA A 500 11.53 26.62 -11.53
CA ALA A 500 10.13 26.70 -11.14
C ALA A 500 9.35 25.44 -11.55
N SER A 501 8.67 24.81 -10.59
CA SER A 501 7.76 23.70 -10.89
C SER A 501 6.47 24.18 -11.58
N ASN A 502 5.70 23.24 -12.15
CA ASN A 502 4.35 23.54 -12.62
C ASN A 502 3.45 24.01 -11.47
N THR A 503 3.63 23.43 -10.27
CA THR A 503 2.93 23.83 -9.04
C THR A 503 3.11 25.31 -8.74
N LEU A 504 4.36 25.81 -8.77
CA LEU A 504 4.63 27.24 -8.55
C LEU A 504 3.92 28.11 -9.59
N ARG A 505 3.94 27.69 -10.86
CA ARG A 505 3.28 28.45 -11.93
C ARG A 505 1.77 28.50 -11.80
N LEU A 506 1.15 27.44 -11.27
CA LEU A 506 -0.31 27.33 -11.14
C LEU A 506 -0.84 27.93 -9.85
N TYR A 507 -0.12 27.78 -8.74
CA TYR A 507 -0.63 28.05 -7.39
C TYR A 507 0.22 29.07 -6.60
N GLY A 508 1.31 29.57 -7.17
CA GLY A 508 2.22 30.49 -6.49
C GLY A 508 3.14 29.80 -5.49
N ASP A 509 3.75 30.59 -4.61
CA ASP A 509 4.72 30.13 -3.61
C ASP A 509 4.04 29.29 -2.52
N GLN A 510 4.26 27.97 -2.59
CA GLN A 510 3.64 27.03 -1.67
C GLN A 510 4.26 27.04 -0.28
N ILE A 511 5.53 27.45 -0.12
CA ILE A 511 6.13 27.57 1.22
C ILE A 511 5.47 28.76 1.94
N ALA A 512 5.40 29.92 1.29
CA ALA A 512 4.80 31.11 1.89
C ALA A 512 3.31 30.89 2.25
N ALA A 513 2.53 30.34 1.31
CA ALA A 513 1.10 30.09 1.51
C ALA A 513 0.83 29.05 2.62
N GLY A 514 1.56 27.93 2.60
CA GLY A 514 1.40 26.85 3.57
C GLY A 514 1.83 27.27 4.98
N LEU A 515 2.98 27.95 5.10
CA LEU A 515 3.49 28.46 6.38
C LEU A 515 2.49 29.42 7.04
N ALA A 516 1.99 30.40 6.28
CA ALA A 516 1.04 31.38 6.80
C ALA A 516 -0.26 30.74 7.30
N ALA A 517 -0.84 29.81 6.52
CA ALA A 517 -2.08 29.13 6.88
C ALA A 517 -1.90 28.18 8.08
N ALA A 518 -0.80 27.43 8.11
CA ALA A 518 -0.47 26.52 9.21
C ALA A 518 -0.33 27.29 10.53
N HIS A 519 0.46 28.36 10.55
CA HIS A 519 0.67 29.19 11.74
C HIS A 519 -0.61 29.87 12.23
N ALA A 520 -1.47 30.32 11.31
CA ALA A 520 -2.78 30.88 11.66
C ALA A 520 -3.71 29.89 12.38
N LYS A 521 -3.41 28.58 12.31
CA LYS A 521 -4.13 27.50 12.99
C LYS A 521 -3.30 26.82 14.09
N GLY A 522 -2.13 27.35 14.42
CA GLY A 522 -1.24 26.80 15.46
C GLY A 522 -0.53 25.49 15.06
N LEU A 523 -0.41 25.21 13.76
CA LEU A 523 0.30 24.04 13.22
C LEU A 523 1.76 24.40 12.93
N GLU A 524 2.68 23.46 13.19
CA GLU A 524 4.04 23.56 12.65
C GLU A 524 4.02 23.30 11.13
N TYR A 525 4.80 24.06 10.36
CA TYR A 525 5.02 23.85 8.94
C TYR A 525 6.48 23.47 8.67
N HIS A 526 6.68 22.27 8.14
CA HIS A 526 7.99 21.74 7.80
C HIS A 526 8.11 21.58 6.28
N VAL A 527 9.19 22.11 5.69
CA VAL A 527 9.46 21.90 4.28
C VAL A 527 10.06 20.51 4.09
N TRP A 528 9.32 19.64 3.41
CA TRP A 528 9.82 18.37 2.95
C TRP A 528 10.63 18.56 1.64
N MET A 529 11.88 18.13 1.69
CA MET A 529 12.85 18.19 0.59
C MET A 529 13.24 16.79 0.13
N VAL A 530 12.94 16.46 -1.13
CA VAL A 530 13.42 15.27 -1.84
C VAL A 530 14.74 15.60 -2.52
N LEU A 531 15.85 15.07 -1.99
CA LEU A 531 17.19 15.59 -2.31
C LEU A 531 17.67 15.35 -3.75
N GLY A 532 17.43 14.15 -4.29
CA GLY A 532 18.11 13.72 -5.52
C GLY A 532 17.20 13.34 -6.67
N LYS A 533 15.93 13.01 -6.42
CA LYS A 533 15.01 12.53 -7.46
C LYS A 533 14.57 13.70 -8.35
N LEU A 534 14.57 13.51 -9.67
CA LEU A 534 14.27 14.55 -10.65
C LEU A 534 12.81 14.53 -11.15
N ASP A 535 11.89 14.02 -10.33
CA ASP A 535 10.47 14.03 -10.66
C ASP A 535 9.98 15.48 -10.80
N GLY A 536 9.19 15.76 -11.83
CA GLY A 536 8.69 17.11 -12.11
C GLY A 536 9.76 18.12 -12.57
N ALA A 537 11.03 17.71 -12.72
CA ALA A 537 12.08 18.59 -13.24
C ALA A 537 11.85 18.86 -14.74
N PRO A 538 12.10 20.10 -15.22
CA PRO A 538 12.02 20.39 -16.65
C PRO A 538 13.00 19.54 -17.47
N PRO A 539 12.62 19.03 -18.67
CA PRO A 539 13.48 18.17 -19.48
C PRO A 539 14.86 18.76 -19.77
N GLU A 540 14.94 20.07 -20.01
CA GLU A 540 16.18 20.80 -20.26
C GLU A 540 17.11 20.80 -19.04
N PHE A 541 16.55 20.81 -17.82
CA PHE A 541 17.34 20.68 -16.60
C PHE A 541 17.94 19.27 -16.51
N VAL A 542 17.13 18.23 -16.74
CA VAL A 542 17.57 16.83 -16.70
C VAL A 542 18.69 16.57 -17.72
N GLU A 543 18.53 17.04 -18.95
CA GLU A 543 19.54 16.89 -20.00
C GLU A 543 20.83 17.65 -19.69
N ARG A 544 20.75 18.84 -19.09
CA ARG A 544 21.92 19.57 -18.61
C ARG A 544 22.65 18.78 -17.51
N MET A 545 21.94 18.26 -16.50
CA MET A 545 22.53 17.47 -15.42
C MET A 545 23.21 16.19 -15.95
N LYS A 546 22.63 15.59 -16.99
CA LYS A 546 23.20 14.43 -17.69
C LYS A 546 24.52 14.80 -18.39
N LYS A 547 24.54 15.89 -19.17
CA LYS A 547 25.74 16.39 -19.86
C LYS A 547 26.86 16.76 -18.89
N GLU A 548 26.52 17.32 -17.74
CA GLU A 548 27.46 17.68 -16.68
C GLU A 548 27.96 16.48 -15.85
N GLY A 549 27.50 15.25 -16.13
CA GLY A 549 27.90 14.06 -15.37
C GLY A 549 27.39 14.02 -13.93
N ARG A 550 26.34 14.80 -13.63
CA ARG A 550 25.80 14.99 -12.28
C ARG A 550 24.76 13.93 -11.89
N LEU A 551 24.31 13.12 -12.83
CA LEU A 551 23.33 12.06 -12.58
C LEU A 551 23.97 10.81 -11.96
N GLN A 552 23.16 9.99 -11.30
CA GLN A 552 23.55 8.66 -10.88
C GLN A 552 23.76 7.76 -12.10
N VAL A 553 24.79 6.91 -12.04
CA VAL A 553 25.19 6.03 -13.14
C VAL A 553 25.23 4.59 -12.65
N THR A 554 24.70 3.65 -13.43
CA THR A 554 24.78 2.21 -13.14
C THR A 554 26.17 1.66 -13.42
N ALA A 555 26.46 0.44 -12.96
CA ALA A 555 27.72 -0.22 -13.27
C ALA A 555 27.95 -0.42 -14.79
N ALA A 556 26.86 -0.48 -15.57
CA ALA A 556 26.89 -0.59 -17.03
C ALA A 556 27.02 0.77 -17.75
N GLY A 557 27.10 1.89 -17.01
CA GLY A 557 27.22 3.24 -17.58
C GLY A 557 25.91 3.95 -17.90
N ALA A 558 24.75 3.32 -17.65
CA ALA A 558 23.45 3.95 -17.89
C ALA A 558 23.12 5.01 -16.83
N THR A 559 22.61 6.17 -17.25
CA THR A 559 22.19 7.24 -16.34
C THR A 559 20.80 6.98 -15.78
N ARG A 560 20.58 7.35 -14.50
CA ARG A 560 19.27 7.39 -13.86
C ARG A 560 18.83 8.84 -13.64
N PRO A 561 17.52 9.16 -13.63
CA PRO A 561 17.01 10.52 -13.43
C PRO A 561 17.09 10.94 -11.95
N TRP A 562 18.29 10.83 -11.37
CA TRP A 562 18.60 11.17 -9.99
C TRP A 562 19.92 11.91 -9.96
N LEU A 563 20.03 12.99 -9.21
CA LEU A 563 21.31 13.59 -8.87
C LEU A 563 22.15 12.63 -8.03
N SER A 564 23.45 12.57 -8.32
CA SER A 564 24.40 11.83 -7.51
C SER A 564 24.69 12.59 -6.20
N PRO A 565 24.43 12.01 -5.02
CA PRO A 565 24.79 12.62 -3.74
C PRO A 565 26.31 12.68 -3.53
N HIS A 566 27.05 11.98 -4.38
CA HIS A 566 28.50 11.97 -4.34
C HIS A 566 29.12 13.06 -5.23
N HIS A 567 28.36 13.75 -6.09
CA HIS A 567 28.92 14.79 -6.96
C HIS A 567 29.07 16.13 -6.19
N PRO A 568 30.26 16.76 -6.17
CA PRO A 568 30.48 18.01 -5.41
C PRO A 568 29.50 19.13 -5.75
N SER A 569 29.23 19.38 -7.04
CA SER A 569 28.27 20.42 -7.46
C SER A 569 26.83 20.13 -7.02
N ASN A 570 26.43 18.86 -6.88
CA ASN A 570 25.10 18.53 -6.35
C ASN A 570 25.04 18.77 -4.84
N ARG A 571 26.12 18.48 -4.10
CA ARG A 571 26.20 18.82 -2.68
C ARG A 571 26.13 20.32 -2.47
N ALA A 572 26.88 21.09 -3.26
CA ALA A 572 26.83 22.55 -3.21
C ALA A 572 25.41 23.08 -3.49
N LEU A 573 24.73 22.52 -4.51
CA LEU A 573 23.32 22.85 -4.79
C LEU A 573 22.40 22.55 -3.61
N ILE A 574 22.49 21.36 -3.01
CA ILE A 574 21.66 20.97 -1.86
C ILE A 574 21.89 21.93 -0.68
N LEU A 575 23.14 22.23 -0.34
CA LEU A 575 23.46 23.13 0.77
C LEU A 575 22.98 24.56 0.49
N ALA A 576 23.10 25.04 -0.75
CA ALA A 576 22.61 26.35 -1.15
C ALA A 576 21.09 26.47 -1.05
N VAL A 577 20.35 25.42 -1.43
CA VAL A 577 18.88 25.37 -1.29
C VAL A 577 18.46 25.32 0.18
N VAL A 578 19.18 24.59 1.04
CA VAL A 578 18.93 24.59 2.49
C VAL A 578 19.13 25.98 3.10
N ASP A 579 20.23 26.66 2.74
CA ASP A 579 20.52 28.03 3.17
C ASP A 579 19.47 29.02 2.66
N GLU A 580 19.07 28.92 1.39
CA GLU A 580 18.02 29.74 0.77
C GLU A 580 16.69 29.62 1.52
N MET A 581 16.23 28.41 1.80
CA MET A 581 14.97 28.22 2.54
C MET A 581 15.06 28.78 3.96
N ALA A 582 16.16 28.51 4.66
CA ALA A 582 16.35 28.93 6.04
C ALA A 582 16.44 30.47 6.20
N THR A 583 16.96 31.16 5.19
CA THR A 583 17.11 32.63 5.16
C THR A 583 15.87 33.33 4.61
N THR A 584 15.22 32.77 3.58
CA THR A 584 14.03 33.36 2.95
C THR A 584 12.78 33.21 3.80
N TYR A 585 12.66 32.11 4.56
CA TYR A 585 11.52 31.81 5.42
C TYR A 585 11.96 31.66 6.89
N PRO A 586 12.29 32.76 7.58
CA PRO A 586 12.84 32.70 8.93
C PRO A 586 11.85 32.16 9.99
N ALA A 587 10.55 32.19 9.69
CA ALA A 587 9.48 31.68 10.53
C ALA A 587 9.17 30.18 10.28
N LEU A 588 9.87 29.51 9.36
CA LEU A 588 9.69 28.07 9.16
C LEU A 588 9.93 27.29 10.46
N ASP A 589 9.29 26.13 10.66
CA ASP A 589 9.52 25.32 11.87
C ASP A 589 10.64 24.29 11.67
N GLY A 590 10.79 23.80 10.44
CA GLY A 590 11.88 22.90 10.11
C GLY A 590 12.01 22.52 8.64
N ILE A 591 13.13 21.86 8.34
CA ILE A 591 13.40 21.21 7.07
C ILE A 591 13.41 19.71 7.30
N HIS A 592 12.68 18.98 6.47
CA HIS A 592 12.50 17.55 6.53
C HIS A 592 13.12 16.87 5.31
N LEU A 593 14.18 16.10 5.53
CA LEU A 593 14.93 15.44 4.46
C LEU A 593 14.28 14.11 4.07
N ASP A 594 14.15 13.86 2.77
CA ASP A 594 13.83 12.53 2.25
C ASP A 594 14.72 12.21 1.04
N TYR A 595 14.73 10.94 0.66
CA TYR A 595 15.56 10.41 -0.42
C TYR A 595 17.06 10.70 -0.23
N ILE A 596 17.48 10.90 1.03
CA ILE A 596 18.88 10.93 1.48
C ILE A 596 19.45 9.49 1.49
N ARG A 597 19.48 8.90 0.30
CA ARG A 597 19.83 7.50 0.02
C ARG A 597 20.10 7.27 -1.48
N LEU A 598 20.58 6.08 -1.81
CA LEU A 598 20.60 5.55 -3.18
C LEU A 598 19.30 4.79 -3.47
N PRO A 599 18.85 4.68 -4.74
CA PRO A 599 17.67 3.89 -5.07
C PRO A 599 17.92 2.39 -4.89
N ASP A 600 19.15 1.93 -5.14
CA ASP A 600 19.56 0.54 -5.03
C ASP A 600 21.09 0.40 -4.96
N SER A 601 21.56 -0.84 -4.80
CA SER A 601 22.99 -1.17 -4.74
C SER A 601 23.69 -1.00 -6.10
N LEU A 602 22.92 -0.90 -7.18
CA LEU A 602 23.36 -0.77 -8.57
C LEU A 602 23.57 0.69 -9.00
N SER A 603 23.56 1.63 -8.05
CA SER A 603 23.64 3.06 -8.34
C SER A 603 24.94 3.73 -7.87
N CYS A 604 25.27 4.83 -8.55
CA CYS A 604 26.43 5.70 -8.32
C CYS A 604 27.82 5.13 -8.65
N TYR A 605 28.02 4.64 -9.88
CA TYR A 605 29.31 4.16 -10.39
C TYR A 605 30.01 5.15 -11.35
N SER A 606 29.68 6.44 -11.28
CA SER A 606 30.29 7.48 -12.13
C SER A 606 31.79 7.67 -11.87
N SER A 607 32.48 8.32 -12.80
CA SER A 607 33.88 8.76 -12.63
C SER A 607 34.05 9.69 -11.43
N ALA A 608 33.10 10.58 -11.17
CA ALA A 608 33.09 11.45 -9.99
C ALA A 608 33.01 10.64 -8.68
N THR A 609 32.17 9.61 -8.63
CA THR A 609 32.09 8.71 -7.46
C THR A 609 33.41 7.96 -7.26
N ARG A 610 33.99 7.41 -8.33
CA ARG A 610 35.30 6.75 -8.29
C ARG A 610 36.35 7.68 -7.69
N LEU A 611 36.46 8.91 -8.22
CA LEU A 611 37.47 9.86 -7.79
C LEU A 611 37.37 10.15 -6.29
N ARG A 612 36.15 10.38 -5.77
CA ARG A 612 35.95 10.62 -4.34
C ARG A 612 36.23 9.39 -3.48
N PHE A 613 35.84 8.20 -3.93
CA PHE A 613 36.16 6.96 -3.23
C PHE A 613 37.67 6.71 -3.15
N GLU A 614 38.38 6.84 -4.28
CA GLU A 614 39.83 6.67 -4.33
C GLU A 614 40.55 7.71 -3.48
N THR A 615 40.05 8.95 -3.45
CA THR A 615 40.61 10.04 -2.64
C THR A 615 40.40 9.77 -1.15
N ALA A 616 39.18 9.42 -0.75
CA ALA A 616 38.85 9.13 0.65
C ALA A 616 39.60 7.90 1.18
N THR A 617 39.78 6.88 0.34
CA THR A 617 40.48 5.65 0.73
C THR A 617 41.99 5.70 0.50
N LYS A 618 42.51 6.74 -0.16
CA LYS A 618 43.89 6.86 -0.63
C LYS A 618 44.35 5.65 -1.46
N LYS A 619 43.43 4.98 -2.16
CA LYS A 619 43.68 3.75 -2.93
C LYS A 619 43.00 3.82 -4.29
N LYS A 620 43.77 3.64 -5.37
CA LYS A 620 43.25 3.58 -6.74
C LYS A 620 42.54 2.26 -7.04
N CYS A 621 41.48 2.31 -7.84
CA CYS A 621 40.88 1.15 -8.50
C CYS A 621 41.45 1.07 -9.92
N ARG A 622 42.01 -0.07 -10.31
CA ARG A 622 42.52 -0.33 -11.67
C ARG A 622 41.39 -0.71 -12.63
N ARG A 623 40.40 -1.49 -12.16
CA ARG A 623 39.24 -1.96 -12.90
C ARG A 623 37.95 -1.48 -12.25
N TRP A 624 37.53 -0.27 -12.61
CA TRP A 624 36.28 0.32 -12.15
C TRP A 624 35.13 0.02 -13.12
N PRO A 625 33.91 -0.33 -12.65
CA PRO A 625 33.50 -0.53 -11.26
C PRO A 625 33.67 -1.98 -10.75
N ALA A 626 34.23 -2.89 -11.56
CA ALA A 626 34.33 -4.32 -11.25
C ALA A 626 34.96 -4.64 -9.87
N GLU A 627 35.90 -3.83 -9.38
CA GLU A 627 36.49 -4.01 -8.06
C GLU A 627 35.54 -3.71 -6.89
N VAL A 628 34.48 -2.93 -7.12
CA VAL A 628 33.55 -2.44 -6.08
C VAL A 628 32.12 -2.97 -6.24
N THR A 629 31.80 -3.63 -7.36
CA THR A 629 30.54 -4.37 -7.54
C THR A 629 30.55 -5.68 -6.75
N ALA A 630 29.40 -6.37 -6.66
CA ALA A 630 29.31 -7.68 -6.02
C ALA A 630 30.36 -8.66 -6.58
N GLY A 631 31.04 -9.40 -5.70
CA GLY A 631 32.18 -10.26 -6.06
C GLY A 631 33.53 -9.52 -6.19
N GLY A 632 33.53 -8.19 -6.23
CA GLY A 632 34.75 -7.38 -6.28
C GLY A 632 35.47 -7.29 -4.93
N LYS A 633 36.80 -7.33 -4.95
CA LYS A 633 37.66 -7.32 -3.74
C LYS A 633 37.49 -6.09 -2.82
N ARG A 634 36.95 -4.97 -3.32
CA ARG A 634 36.72 -3.72 -2.56
C ARG A 634 35.23 -3.45 -2.33
N HIS A 635 34.35 -4.41 -2.62
CA HIS A 635 32.90 -4.23 -2.50
C HIS A 635 32.45 -3.76 -1.11
N GLY A 636 32.91 -4.44 -0.05
CA GLY A 636 32.57 -4.07 1.33
C GLY A 636 33.12 -2.70 1.75
N GLU A 637 34.35 -2.36 1.35
CA GLU A 637 34.96 -1.04 1.61
C GLU A 637 34.17 0.08 0.92
N PHE A 638 33.74 -0.14 -0.32
CA PHE A 638 32.93 0.81 -1.08
C PHE A 638 31.53 1.00 -0.48
N ARG A 639 30.88 -0.08 -0.02
CA ARG A 639 29.59 0.00 0.68
C ARG A 639 29.67 0.87 1.92
N ARG A 640 30.65 0.62 2.80
CA ARG A 640 30.89 1.44 4.00
C ARG A 640 31.17 2.89 3.65
N TRP A 641 32.03 3.15 2.67
CA TRP A 641 32.33 4.50 2.23
C TRP A 641 31.09 5.25 1.74
N ARG A 642 30.23 4.64 0.92
CA ARG A 642 29.00 5.29 0.44
C ARG A 642 28.09 5.72 1.59
N THR A 643 27.95 4.85 2.58
CA THR A 643 27.15 5.12 3.79
C THR A 643 27.76 6.25 4.62
N THR A 644 29.07 6.23 4.87
CA THR A 644 29.79 7.32 5.55
C THR A 644 29.67 8.64 4.78
N ASP A 645 29.73 8.59 3.45
CA ASP A 645 29.64 9.77 2.59
C ASP A 645 28.27 10.42 2.66
N ILE A 646 27.18 9.64 2.66
CA ILE A 646 25.81 10.12 2.87
C ILE A 646 25.64 10.68 4.30
N THR A 647 26.14 9.99 5.32
CA THR A 647 26.14 10.50 6.70
C THR A 647 26.87 11.83 6.83
N THR A 648 27.95 12.03 6.08
CA THR A 648 28.67 13.31 6.04
C THR A 648 27.82 14.40 5.39
N LEU A 649 27.09 14.11 4.31
CA LEU A 649 26.18 15.08 3.70
C LEU A 649 25.10 15.56 4.69
N VAL A 650 24.53 14.67 5.51
CA VAL A 650 23.56 15.07 6.56
C VAL A 650 24.20 16.01 7.59
N ARG A 651 25.46 15.76 7.97
CA ARG A 651 26.21 16.66 8.86
C ARG A 651 26.46 18.02 8.21
N ASP A 652 26.79 18.05 6.93
CA ASP A 652 27.01 19.29 6.18
C ASP A 652 25.71 20.11 6.12
N ILE A 653 24.57 19.46 5.84
CA ILE A 653 23.23 20.07 5.85
C ILE A 653 22.92 20.69 7.22
N ARG A 654 23.15 19.95 8.32
CA ARG A 654 22.96 20.48 9.67
C ARG A 654 23.82 21.70 9.94
N THR A 655 25.09 21.66 9.52
CA THR A 655 26.03 22.75 9.74
C THR A 655 25.56 24.01 9.00
N THR A 656 25.16 23.87 7.75
CA THR A 656 24.57 24.96 6.96
C THR A 656 23.31 25.50 7.62
N LEU A 657 22.37 24.63 8.00
CA LEU A 657 21.11 25.05 8.63
C LEU A 657 21.35 25.82 9.93
N ARG A 658 22.22 25.33 10.83
CA ARG A 658 22.52 26.02 12.09
C ARG A 658 23.16 27.39 11.88
N LYS A 659 23.98 27.53 10.83
CA LYS A 659 24.59 28.82 10.47
C LYS A 659 23.54 29.81 9.97
N ALA A 660 22.61 29.34 9.14
CA ALA A 660 21.56 30.17 8.54
C ALA A 660 20.46 30.54 9.56
N ASN A 661 19.92 29.55 10.26
CA ASN A 661 18.89 29.73 11.28
C ASN A 661 18.95 28.58 12.32
N PRO A 662 19.55 28.80 13.50
CA PRO A 662 19.74 27.77 14.52
C PRO A 662 18.44 27.31 15.20
N LYS A 663 17.32 28.00 14.99
CA LYS A 663 16.01 27.63 15.55
C LYS A 663 15.28 26.57 14.71
N LEU A 664 15.63 26.43 13.43
CA LEU A 664 14.97 25.47 12.55
C LEU A 664 15.31 24.04 12.92
N LYS A 665 14.28 23.21 13.03
CA LYS A 665 14.44 21.77 13.20
C LYS A 665 14.93 21.14 11.90
N LEU A 666 15.79 20.14 11.99
CA LEU A 666 16.13 19.23 10.89
C LEU A 666 15.62 17.84 11.23
N SER A 667 14.75 17.30 10.39
CA SER A 667 14.27 15.93 10.51
C SER A 667 14.50 15.14 9.22
N ALA A 668 14.27 13.84 9.23
CA ALA A 668 14.39 13.03 8.03
C ALA A 668 13.45 11.81 8.01
N ALA A 669 12.81 11.60 6.86
CA ALA A 669 12.17 10.35 6.48
C ALA A 669 13.24 9.29 6.13
N VAL A 670 13.22 8.19 6.88
CA VAL A 670 14.23 7.12 6.76
C VAL A 670 13.57 5.76 6.64
N PHE A 671 14.27 4.79 6.07
CA PHE A 671 13.77 3.41 6.03
C PHE A 671 13.56 2.87 7.44
N GLY A 672 12.41 2.21 7.66
CA GLY A 672 12.07 1.59 8.95
C GLY A 672 13.10 0.53 9.38
N ALA A 673 13.54 -0.30 8.44
CA ALA A 673 14.54 -1.34 8.69
C ALA A 673 15.96 -0.76 8.80
N ILE A 674 16.61 -1.00 9.94
CA ILE A 674 18.02 -0.66 10.16
C ILE A 674 18.89 -1.76 9.54
N GLN A 675 19.65 -1.41 8.50
CA GLN A 675 20.55 -2.34 7.83
C GLN A 675 22.01 -1.97 8.11
N PRO A 676 22.87 -2.90 8.58
CA PRO A 676 24.30 -2.64 8.73
C PRO A 676 24.93 -2.10 7.43
N ASP A 677 25.92 -1.21 7.59
CA ASP A 677 26.59 -0.51 6.48
C ASP A 677 25.61 0.16 5.49
N GLY A 678 24.39 0.51 5.93
CA GLY A 678 23.36 1.17 5.13
C GLY A 678 22.66 0.29 4.09
N GLY A 679 22.88 -1.02 4.11
CA GLY A 679 22.21 -1.97 3.22
C GLY A 679 22.45 -1.71 1.73
N ASN A 680 21.40 -1.82 0.92
CA ASN A 680 21.45 -1.59 -0.53
C ASN A 680 21.32 -0.09 -0.90
N ILE A 681 20.85 0.74 0.02
CA ILE A 681 20.52 2.15 -0.23
C ILE A 681 21.53 3.12 0.40
N ALA A 682 22.56 2.60 1.07
CA ALA A 682 23.60 3.36 1.76
C ALA A 682 23.07 4.37 2.82
N GLN A 683 21.95 4.06 3.47
CA GLN A 683 21.34 4.87 4.52
C GLN A 683 21.48 4.18 5.87
N TYR A 684 22.28 4.75 6.78
CA TYR A 684 22.44 4.25 8.15
C TYR A 684 22.21 5.38 9.16
N TRP A 685 20.93 5.65 9.42
CA TRP A 685 20.49 6.75 10.25
C TRP A 685 20.79 6.66 11.75
N PRO A 686 21.12 5.50 12.38
CA PRO A 686 21.53 5.49 13.79
C PRO A 686 22.76 6.36 14.07
N ASP A 687 23.67 6.53 13.09
CA ASP A 687 24.80 7.46 13.21
C ASP A 687 24.35 8.92 13.36
N TRP A 688 23.22 9.28 12.76
CA TRP A 688 22.72 10.65 12.75
C TRP A 688 22.14 11.02 14.12
N LEU A 689 21.47 10.07 14.78
CA LEU A 689 21.02 10.23 16.17
C LEU A 689 22.19 10.34 17.14
N ARG A 690 23.18 9.45 17.01
CA ARG A 690 24.41 9.46 17.84
C ARG A 690 25.15 10.78 17.73
N ALA A 691 25.29 11.31 16.52
CA ALA A 691 26.00 12.55 16.25
C ALA A 691 25.17 13.83 16.52
N GLY A 692 23.88 13.71 16.83
CA GLY A 692 23.00 14.87 17.01
C GLY A 692 22.85 15.72 15.74
N THR A 693 22.96 15.10 14.55
CA THR A 693 22.87 15.83 13.28
C THR A 693 21.43 16.13 12.87
N VAL A 694 20.45 15.39 13.37
CA VAL A 694 19.00 15.63 13.18
C VAL A 694 18.38 15.94 14.54
N ASP A 695 17.26 16.65 14.60
CA ASP A 695 16.51 16.86 15.85
C ASP A 695 15.67 15.61 16.14
N PHE A 696 15.02 15.08 15.11
CA PHE A 696 14.28 13.81 15.18
C PHE A 696 14.28 13.07 13.84
N LEU A 697 13.90 11.80 13.87
CA LEU A 697 13.73 10.95 12.69
C LEU A 697 12.30 10.43 12.60
N THR A 698 11.87 10.16 11.38
CA THR A 698 10.54 9.61 11.07
C THR A 698 10.70 8.34 10.22
N PRO A 699 10.98 7.18 10.84
CA PRO A 699 11.09 5.92 10.11
C PRO A 699 9.78 5.57 9.41
N MET A 700 9.82 5.33 8.10
CA MET A 700 8.66 4.92 7.28
C MET A 700 8.35 3.44 7.55
N ASN A 701 7.45 3.17 8.51
CA ASN A 701 7.07 1.82 8.93
C ASN A 701 5.80 1.39 8.19
N TYR A 702 5.83 1.43 6.86
CA TYR A 702 4.68 1.14 6.01
C TYR A 702 4.49 -0.37 5.91
N THR A 703 3.68 -0.91 6.82
CA THR A 703 3.27 -2.31 6.85
C THR A 703 1.83 -2.42 7.38
N GLU A 704 1.10 -3.40 6.89
CA GLU A 704 -0.25 -3.76 7.35
C GLU A 704 -0.18 -4.69 8.59
N SER A 705 0.99 -5.28 8.87
CA SER A 705 1.17 -6.15 10.04
C SER A 705 1.49 -5.35 11.30
N SER A 706 0.58 -5.36 12.26
CA SER A 706 0.81 -4.79 13.60
C SER A 706 2.03 -5.41 14.31
N ALA A 707 2.28 -6.71 14.10
CA ALA A 707 3.43 -7.40 14.69
C ALA A 707 4.76 -6.93 14.05
N GLU A 708 4.82 -6.82 12.73
CA GLU A 708 6.00 -6.28 12.03
C GLU A 708 6.25 -4.83 12.43
N PHE A 709 5.18 -4.02 12.48
CA PHE A 709 5.23 -2.62 12.89
C PHE A 709 5.83 -2.49 14.30
N ALA A 710 5.31 -3.24 15.28
CA ALA A 710 5.82 -3.25 16.65
C ALA A 710 7.30 -3.66 16.73
N ALA A 711 7.71 -4.67 15.95
CA ALA A 711 9.09 -5.14 15.91
C ALA A 711 10.04 -4.08 15.32
N LEU A 712 9.63 -3.35 14.28
CA LEU A 712 10.38 -2.22 13.72
C LEU A 712 10.55 -1.12 14.77
N VAL A 713 9.46 -0.70 15.40
CA VAL A 713 9.45 0.38 16.40
C VAL A 713 10.36 0.03 17.58
N ARG A 714 10.27 -1.18 18.14
CA ARG A 714 11.14 -1.63 19.25
C ARG A 714 12.63 -1.52 18.91
N LYS A 715 13.03 -1.93 17.70
CA LYS A 715 14.43 -1.81 17.24
C LYS A 715 14.88 -0.37 17.07
N GLN A 716 13.96 0.52 16.69
CA GLN A 716 14.22 1.94 16.47
C GLN A 716 14.41 2.70 17.79
N VAL A 717 13.50 2.52 18.74
CA VAL A 717 13.57 3.20 20.05
C VAL A 717 14.71 2.70 20.92
N ALA A 718 15.20 1.47 20.68
CA ALA A 718 16.38 0.91 21.34
C ALA A 718 17.72 1.49 20.86
N GLN A 719 17.74 2.33 19.81
CA GLN A 719 18.99 2.93 19.33
C GLN A 719 19.51 3.98 20.32
N PRO A 720 20.84 4.15 20.46
CA PRO A 720 21.42 5.21 21.26
C PRO A 720 20.91 6.60 20.84
N ASN A 721 20.54 7.43 21.82
CA ASN A 721 19.99 8.78 21.63
C ASN A 721 18.66 8.84 20.86
N ALA A 722 17.89 7.75 20.81
CA ALA A 722 16.58 7.69 20.15
C ALA A 722 15.41 8.17 21.04
N ALA A 723 15.54 8.11 22.37
CA ALA A 723 14.48 8.50 23.30
C ALA A 723 13.96 9.92 22.99
N GLY A 724 12.64 10.05 22.80
CA GLY A 724 11.98 11.31 22.45
C GLY A 724 12.28 11.86 21.05
N ARG A 725 12.97 11.12 20.18
CA ARG A 725 13.46 11.61 18.87
C ARG A 725 13.05 10.73 17.68
N ILE A 726 12.17 9.76 17.90
CA ILE A 726 11.65 8.86 16.88
C ILE A 726 10.13 9.05 16.77
N PHE A 727 9.66 9.48 15.61
CA PHE A 727 8.25 9.73 15.27
C PHE A 727 7.87 8.87 14.06
N PRO A 728 7.56 7.57 14.26
CA PRO A 728 7.38 6.66 13.14
C PRO A 728 6.22 7.04 12.22
N GLY A 729 6.44 6.81 10.93
CA GLY A 729 5.45 6.97 9.87
C GLY A 729 4.54 5.76 9.75
N ILE A 730 3.24 6.03 9.83
CA ILE A 730 2.14 5.10 9.59
C ILE A 730 1.67 5.30 8.15
N GLY A 731 1.77 4.25 7.33
CA GLY A 731 1.42 4.29 5.91
C GLY A 731 -0.07 4.05 5.68
N VAL A 732 -0.91 5.05 5.93
CA VAL A 732 -2.35 5.03 5.70
C VAL A 732 -2.67 4.70 4.23
N THR A 733 -1.98 5.35 3.30
CA THR A 733 -2.17 5.23 1.85
C THR A 733 -0.86 5.01 1.10
N ALA A 734 0.14 4.42 1.75
CA ALA A 734 1.41 4.08 1.10
C ALA A 734 1.25 3.01 0.01
N ASP A 735 2.23 2.89 -0.87
CA ASP A 735 2.22 1.83 -1.88
C ASP A 735 2.34 0.44 -1.22
N GLU A 736 3.15 0.34 -0.16
CA GLU A 736 3.45 -0.88 0.60
C GLU A 736 2.41 -1.23 1.67
N SER A 737 1.60 -0.27 2.13
CA SER A 737 0.60 -0.52 3.18
C SER A 737 -0.65 0.31 3.01
N ARG A 738 -1.79 -0.27 3.37
CA ARG A 738 -3.09 0.39 3.41
C ARG A 738 -3.74 0.07 4.72
N LEU A 739 -4.09 1.09 5.48
CA LEU A 739 -4.59 0.92 6.82
C LEU A 739 -5.98 1.51 6.90
N ASP A 740 -6.94 0.71 7.39
CA ASP A 740 -8.21 1.28 7.80
C ASP A 740 -8.02 2.12 9.09
N PRO A 741 -9.00 2.93 9.49
CA PRO A 741 -8.84 3.78 10.67
C PRO A 741 -8.48 3.04 11.96
N ALA A 742 -8.86 1.77 12.13
CA ALA A 742 -8.51 1.03 13.34
C ALA A 742 -7.13 0.42 13.26
N ASP A 743 -6.67 -0.01 12.08
CA ASP A 743 -5.27 -0.40 11.87
C ASP A 743 -4.35 0.77 12.24
N VAL A 744 -4.72 2.00 11.83
CA VAL A 744 -4.02 3.24 12.23
C VAL A 744 -4.08 3.45 13.75
N ALA A 745 -5.26 3.34 14.36
CA ALA A 745 -5.43 3.46 15.81
C ALA A 745 -4.56 2.44 16.59
N ARG A 746 -4.51 1.20 16.09
CA ARG A 746 -3.70 0.12 16.65
C ARG A 746 -2.21 0.43 16.57
N GLN A 747 -1.73 0.91 15.42
CA GLN A 747 -0.34 1.33 15.27
C GLN A 747 0.00 2.51 16.18
N ILE A 748 -0.90 3.48 16.36
CA ILE A 748 -0.73 4.57 17.34
C ILE A 748 -0.59 4.01 18.76
N ALA A 749 -1.44 3.06 19.17
CA ALA A 749 -1.32 2.41 20.47
C ALA A 749 0.03 1.70 20.67
N LEU A 750 0.56 1.04 19.64
CA LEU A 750 1.89 0.41 19.66
C LEU A 750 3.02 1.44 19.83
N LEU A 751 2.96 2.56 19.13
CA LEU A 751 3.93 3.66 19.29
C LEU A 751 3.91 4.23 20.71
N ARG A 752 2.72 4.39 21.24
CA ARG A 752 2.47 4.87 22.60
C ARG A 752 3.01 3.93 23.67
N GLN A 753 2.89 2.61 23.45
CA GLN A 753 3.48 1.57 24.31
C GLN A 753 5.00 1.56 24.24
N ALA A 754 5.57 1.85 23.06
CA ALA A 754 7.02 1.95 22.85
C ALA A 754 7.64 3.27 23.36
N GLY A 755 6.83 4.19 23.91
CA GLY A 755 7.30 5.47 24.43
C GLY A 755 7.62 6.52 23.36
N CYS A 756 7.09 6.36 22.14
CA CYS A 756 7.22 7.39 21.11
C CYS A 756 6.45 8.67 21.53
N PRO A 757 7.02 9.87 21.31
CA PRO A 757 6.39 11.16 21.63
C PRO A 757 5.27 11.57 20.65
N GLY A 758 5.10 10.83 19.57
CA GLY A 758 4.13 11.11 18.53
C GLY A 758 4.39 10.29 17.28
N PHE A 759 3.71 10.64 16.19
CA PHE A 759 3.70 9.86 14.96
C PHE A 759 3.45 10.72 13.72
N MET A 760 3.72 10.13 12.56
CA MET A 760 3.48 10.72 11.25
C MET A 760 2.44 9.89 10.49
N LEU A 761 1.51 10.52 9.79
CA LEU A 761 0.53 9.88 8.91
C LEU A 761 0.91 10.13 7.44
N PHE A 762 1.11 9.05 6.68
CA PHE A 762 1.40 9.09 5.25
C PHE A 762 0.21 8.53 4.45
N ASP A 763 -0.43 9.29 3.58
CA ASP A 763 -0.20 10.70 3.21
C ASP A 763 -1.49 11.52 3.26
N LEU A 764 -1.40 12.82 3.00
CA LEU A 764 -2.53 13.75 2.89
C LEU A 764 -3.42 13.38 1.69
N SER A 765 -4.24 12.35 1.91
CA SER A 765 -5.08 11.72 0.92
C SER A 765 -6.57 11.86 1.24
N GLY A 766 -7.40 11.47 0.28
CA GLY A 766 -8.86 11.44 0.47
C GLY A 766 -9.27 10.50 1.61
N THR A 767 -8.63 9.33 1.67
CA THR A 767 -8.83 8.35 2.76
C THR A 767 -8.43 8.94 4.11
N LEU A 768 -7.27 9.61 4.21
CA LEU A 768 -6.86 10.25 5.45
C LEU A 768 -7.88 11.31 5.90
N ARG A 769 -8.38 12.12 4.97
CA ARG A 769 -9.36 13.20 5.24
C ARG A 769 -10.72 12.67 5.67
N ASP A 770 -11.29 11.75 4.92
CA ASP A 770 -12.72 11.40 5.03
C ASP A 770 -12.96 10.22 5.99
N GLU A 771 -11.96 9.36 6.18
CA GLU A 771 -12.10 8.13 6.98
C GLU A 771 -11.25 8.17 8.24
N THR A 772 -9.93 8.35 8.07
CA THR A 772 -8.97 8.17 9.17
C THR A 772 -9.03 9.30 10.20
N LEU A 773 -8.82 10.56 9.78
CA LEU A 773 -8.79 11.70 10.71
C LEU A 773 -10.12 11.86 11.48
N PRO A 774 -11.31 11.78 10.84
CA PRO A 774 -12.57 11.88 11.57
C PRO A 774 -12.77 10.76 12.59
N ALA A 775 -12.29 9.54 12.31
CA ALA A 775 -12.34 8.44 13.25
C ALA A 775 -11.37 8.67 14.44
N LEU A 776 -10.13 9.05 14.17
CA LEU A 776 -9.13 9.34 15.21
C LEU A 776 -9.57 10.50 16.12
N ARG A 777 -10.23 11.52 15.56
CA ARG A 777 -10.73 12.69 16.31
C ARG A 777 -11.76 12.32 17.38
N GLN A 778 -12.44 11.18 17.26
CA GLN A 778 -13.42 10.74 18.26
C GLN A 778 -12.77 10.41 19.60
N GLY A 779 -11.51 9.94 19.57
CA GLY A 779 -10.72 9.60 20.76
C GLY A 779 -9.27 10.10 20.63
N LEU A 780 -8.44 9.33 19.93
CA LEU A 780 -6.98 9.45 19.85
C LEU A 780 -6.42 10.85 19.60
N THR A 781 -7.04 11.63 18.72
CA THR A 781 -6.58 12.98 18.34
C THR A 781 -7.58 14.07 18.71
N ARG A 782 -8.53 13.78 19.62
CA ARG A 782 -9.49 14.78 20.10
C ARG A 782 -8.74 15.98 20.72
N PRO A 783 -9.03 17.23 20.33
CA PRO A 783 -8.40 18.40 20.94
C PRO A 783 -8.59 18.45 22.45
N LEU A 784 -7.48 18.58 23.18
CA LEU A 784 -7.47 18.74 24.64
C LEU A 784 -7.82 20.18 24.99
N GLY A 785 -9.11 20.54 25.05
CA GLY A 785 -9.46 21.95 25.29
C GLY A 785 -10.94 22.37 25.31
N VAL A 786 -11.90 21.47 25.08
CA VAL A 786 -13.32 21.77 25.34
C VAL A 786 -13.90 20.55 26.06
N ARG A 787 -14.09 20.65 27.38
CA ARG A 787 -15.07 19.79 28.04
C ARG A 787 -16.45 20.18 27.46
N PRO A 788 -17.31 19.21 27.11
CA PRO A 788 -18.66 19.53 26.68
C PRO A 788 -19.40 20.38 27.71
#